data_AF-A0A6P3HEM4-F1
#
_entry.id   AF-A0A6P3HEM4-F1
#
_cell.length_a   1.000
_cell.length_b   1.000
_cell.length_c   1.000
_cell.angle_alpha   90.00
_cell.angle_beta   90.00
_cell.angle_gamma   90.00
#
_symmetry.space_group_name_H-M   'P 1'
#
loop_
_entity.id
_entity.type
_entity.pdbx_description
1 polymer ?
#
loop_
_entity_poly.entity_id
_entity_poly.type
_entity_poly.pdbx_seq_one_letter_code
_entity_poly.pdbx_strand_id
1 'polypeptide(L)'
;MFCSKKKSLEVERIVKANDREYNEKFLYKDNRIHTSKYNILTFLPINLFEQFQRVANAYFLFLLILQLIPEISSLTWFTTIVPLVLVVTMTAVKDATDDYFRHKSDNQVNNRQSEVLIDSKLQNEKWMNVKVGDIIKLENNQFVAADLLLLSSSEPHGLCYIETAELDGETNLKVRHALSVTSELGADISRLAKFDGIVVCEAPNNKLDKFTGVLSWKGSKHSLNNEKIILRGCVLRNTSWCFGMVIFAGPDTKLMQNSGKTKFKRTSIDRLMNTLVLWIFGFLICLGTILAIGNSIWENQVGNQFRTFLFWNEGEKNSVFSGFLTFWSYIIILNTVVPISLYVSVEVIRLGHSYFINWDRKMYYSRKATPAEARTTTLNEELGQIEYVFSDKTGTLTQNIMTFKKCSINGRIYGEVHDDLGQKTDMTKKKETVGFSVSPQADRTFQFFDHHLMESIELGDPKVHEFLRLLALCHTVMSEENSAGQLIYQVQSPDEGALVTAAKNLGFIFKSRTPETITIEELGTLVTYQLLAFLDFNNFRKRMSVIVRNPEGQIKLYSKGADTILFERLHPSNEDLLTLTSDHLSEFAGEGLRTLAIAYRDLDDKYFKEWHKMLEDANTSTDERDERIAGLYEEIEKDLMLLGATAVEDKLQDGVIETVTSLSLANIKIWVLTGDKQETAINIGYACNMLTDDMNDVFIIAGNTAVEVREELRKAKENLFGQNRIFSSGHVVFEKKQSLELDSVVEETVTGDYALIINGHSLAHALESDVKNDLLELACMCKTVICCRVTPLQKAQVVELVKKYRNAVTLAIGDGANDVSMIKSAHIGVGISGQEGLQAVLASDYSFAQFRYLQRLLLVHGRWSYVRMCKFLCYFFYKNFAFTLVHFWFGFFCGFSAQTVYDQWFITLFNIVYTSLPVLAMGIFDQEMHDIP
;
A
#
# COMPACT_ATOMS: atom_id res chain seq x y z
N MET A 1 -11.49 -13.44 36.08
CA MET A 1 -12.67 -14.32 35.98
C MET A 1 -13.51 -13.87 34.79
N PHE A 2 -13.25 -14.40 33.60
CA PHE A 2 -14.15 -14.30 32.44
C PHE A 2 -13.96 -15.59 31.63
N CYS A 3 -14.92 -16.51 31.78
CA CYS A 3 -15.01 -17.71 30.96
C CYS A 3 -15.23 -17.32 29.50
N SER A 4 -14.17 -17.32 28.70
CA SER A 4 -14.27 -17.36 27.25
C SER A 4 -14.88 -18.71 26.86
N LYS A 5 -16.20 -18.75 26.63
CA LYS A 5 -16.84 -19.86 25.90
C LYS A 5 -16.05 -20.06 24.61
N LYS A 6 -15.42 -21.23 24.43
CA LYS A 6 -14.81 -21.63 23.15
C LYS A 6 -15.90 -21.53 22.09
N LYS A 7 -15.82 -20.52 21.21
CA LYS A 7 -16.65 -20.46 20.00
C LYS A 7 -16.22 -21.63 19.12
N SER A 8 -17.17 -22.49 18.75
CA SER A 8 -17.01 -23.45 17.65
C SER A 8 -16.64 -22.65 16.39
N LEU A 9 -15.59 -23.08 15.68
CA LEU A 9 -15.28 -22.51 14.37
C LEU A 9 -16.48 -22.74 13.44
N GLU A 10 -17.00 -21.66 12.86
CA GLU A 10 -18.03 -21.71 11.83
C GLU A 10 -17.43 -22.41 10.59
N VAL A 11 -18.05 -23.52 10.16
CA VAL A 11 -17.61 -24.29 8.98
C VAL A 11 -18.42 -23.87 7.74
N GLU A 12 -19.71 -23.59 7.94
CA GLU A 12 -20.65 -23.16 6.90
C GLU A 12 -21.60 -22.11 7.48
N ARG A 13 -22.07 -21.19 6.63
CA ARG A 13 -22.99 -20.11 6.97
C ARG A 13 -24.34 -20.32 6.28
N ILE A 14 -25.43 -20.24 7.05
CA ILE A 14 -26.80 -20.46 6.58
C ILE A 14 -27.62 -19.19 6.82
N VAL A 15 -28.03 -18.52 5.75
CA VAL A 15 -28.76 -17.25 5.82
C VAL A 15 -30.13 -17.41 5.18
N LYS A 16 -31.17 -16.99 5.87
CA LYS A 16 -32.54 -16.92 5.32
C LYS A 16 -32.92 -15.46 5.04
N ALA A 17 -33.48 -15.21 3.86
CA ALA A 17 -33.90 -13.88 3.45
C ALA A 17 -35.07 -13.34 4.29
N ASN A 18 -35.03 -12.06 4.64
CA ASN A 18 -36.07 -11.33 5.38
C ASN A 18 -36.50 -11.96 6.73
N ASP A 19 -35.71 -12.87 7.31
CA ASP A 19 -36.05 -13.59 8.54
C ASP A 19 -34.99 -13.35 9.62
N ARG A 20 -35.09 -12.19 10.29
CA ARG A 20 -34.15 -11.79 11.35
C ARG A 20 -34.18 -12.76 12.54
N GLU A 21 -35.35 -13.25 12.94
CA GLU A 21 -35.49 -14.18 14.07
C GLU A 21 -34.81 -15.54 13.80
N TYR A 22 -34.89 -16.04 12.57
CA TYR A 22 -34.18 -17.25 12.18
C TYR A 22 -32.66 -17.05 12.21
N ASN A 23 -32.17 -15.95 11.63
CA ASN A 23 -30.73 -15.69 11.53
C ASN A 23 -30.09 -15.37 12.89
N GLU A 24 -30.83 -14.79 13.84
CA GLU A 24 -30.35 -14.51 15.20
C GLU A 24 -29.95 -15.79 15.98
N LYS A 25 -30.49 -16.96 15.63
CA LYS A 25 -30.13 -18.25 16.24
C LYS A 25 -28.65 -18.62 16.06
N PHE A 26 -28.02 -18.14 14.98
CA PHE A 26 -26.63 -18.41 14.66
C PHE A 26 -25.64 -17.41 15.29
N LEU A 27 -26.15 -16.36 15.97
CA LEU A 27 -25.34 -15.34 16.65
C LEU A 27 -24.28 -14.69 15.73
N TYR A 28 -24.69 -14.34 14.50
CA TYR A 28 -23.87 -13.62 13.55
C TYR A 28 -23.40 -12.27 14.10
N LYS A 29 -22.31 -11.74 13.53
CA LYS A 29 -21.77 -10.44 13.93
C LYS A 29 -22.66 -9.30 13.45
N ASP A 30 -22.80 -8.27 14.28
CA ASP A 30 -23.45 -7.02 13.90
C ASP A 30 -22.61 -6.26 12.86
N ASN A 31 -23.26 -5.41 12.05
CA ASN A 31 -22.58 -4.62 11.01
C ASN A 31 -21.79 -3.42 11.54
N ARG A 32 -21.68 -3.26 12.86
CA ARG A 32 -20.95 -2.18 13.52
C ARG A 32 -19.44 -2.39 13.42
N ILE A 33 -18.74 -1.38 12.93
CA ILE A 33 -17.27 -1.33 12.95
C ILE A 33 -16.80 -0.66 14.24
N HIS A 34 -15.78 -1.23 14.87
CA HIS A 34 -15.12 -0.69 16.06
C HIS A 34 -13.60 -0.88 15.94
N THR A 35 -12.90 0.20 15.61
CA THR A 35 -11.43 0.27 15.50
C THR A 35 -10.77 0.94 16.71
N SER A 36 -11.55 1.63 17.55
CA SER A 36 -11.11 2.16 18.83
C SER A 36 -10.62 1.07 19.78
N LYS A 37 -9.66 1.42 20.63
CA LYS A 37 -9.05 0.50 21.60
C LYS A 37 -9.70 0.61 22.98
N TYR A 38 -10.11 1.82 23.35
CA TYR A 38 -10.64 2.11 24.68
C TYR A 38 -12.13 2.44 24.62
N ASN A 39 -12.81 2.18 25.73
CA ASN A 39 -14.14 2.70 26.00
C ASN A 39 -14.02 3.70 27.17
N ILE A 40 -15.01 4.58 27.37
CA ILE A 40 -14.93 5.64 28.39
C ILE A 40 -14.59 5.08 29.79
N LEU A 41 -15.17 3.92 30.14
CA LEU A 41 -14.94 3.26 31.42
C LEU A 41 -13.65 2.42 31.47
N THR A 42 -13.23 1.86 30.33
CA THR A 42 -12.04 1.00 30.26
C THR A 42 -10.76 1.77 29.97
N PHE A 43 -10.88 3.03 29.54
CA PHE A 43 -9.77 3.91 29.21
C PHE A 43 -8.78 4.01 30.36
N LEU A 44 -9.21 4.52 31.53
CA LEU A 44 -8.32 4.73 32.66
C LEU A 44 -7.62 3.43 33.13
N PRO A 45 -8.32 2.32 33.44
CA PRO A 45 -7.66 1.12 33.97
C PRO A 45 -6.76 0.43 32.94
N ILE A 46 -7.17 0.33 31.67
CA ILE A 46 -6.35 -0.32 30.63
C ILE A 46 -5.16 0.58 30.27
N ASN A 47 -5.37 1.89 30.11
CA ASN A 47 -4.30 2.82 29.78
C ASN A 47 -3.25 2.86 30.89
N LEU A 48 -3.65 2.99 32.17
CA LEU A 48 -2.71 2.93 33.28
C LEU A 48 -1.94 1.61 33.31
N PHE A 49 -2.63 0.48 33.13
CA PHE A 49 -1.97 -0.82 33.08
C PHE A 49 -0.92 -0.90 31.96
N GLU A 50 -1.25 -0.41 30.76
CA GLU A 50 -0.33 -0.37 29.62
C GLU A 50 0.85 0.59 29.84
N GLN A 51 0.63 1.72 30.50
CA GLN A 51 1.70 2.65 30.86
C GLN A 51 2.64 2.05 31.91
N PHE A 52 2.13 1.33 32.92
CA PHE A 52 2.96 0.69 33.96
C PHE A 52 3.60 -0.63 33.51
N GLN A 53 3.23 -1.20 32.36
CA GLN A 53 4.02 -2.25 31.71
C GLN A 53 5.38 -1.74 31.20
N ARG A 54 5.58 -0.42 31.10
CA ARG A 54 6.88 0.17 30.77
C ARG A 54 7.80 0.08 31.98
N VAL A 55 9.01 -0.45 31.76
CA VAL A 55 10.02 -0.69 32.82
C VAL A 55 10.32 0.56 33.64
N ALA A 56 10.43 1.73 33.01
CA ALA A 56 10.70 2.98 33.70
C ALA A 56 9.56 3.40 34.65
N ASN A 57 8.30 3.32 34.21
CA ASN A 57 7.15 3.68 35.05
C ASN A 57 7.01 2.73 36.24
N ALA A 58 7.28 1.44 36.05
CA ALA A 58 7.32 0.46 37.13
C ALA A 58 8.45 0.78 38.13
N TYR A 59 9.62 1.21 37.65
CA TYR A 59 10.74 1.63 38.50
C TYR A 59 10.40 2.85 39.38
N PHE A 60 9.78 3.89 38.81
CA PHE A 60 9.40 5.07 39.60
C PHE A 60 8.30 4.77 40.61
N LEU A 61 7.39 3.85 40.28
CA LEU A 61 6.41 3.36 41.25
C LEU A 61 7.09 2.62 42.41
N PHE A 62 8.08 1.77 42.11
CA PHE A 62 8.87 1.08 43.12
C PHE A 62 9.66 2.05 44.01
N LEU A 63 10.30 3.07 43.41
CA LEU A 63 10.98 4.13 44.16
C LEU A 63 10.04 4.92 45.06
N LEU A 64 8.84 5.24 44.58
CA LEU A 64 7.83 5.92 45.38
C LEU A 64 7.49 5.10 46.63
N ILE A 65 7.33 3.78 46.47
CA ILE A 65 7.08 2.86 47.60
C ILE A 65 8.26 2.89 48.59
N LEU A 66 9.51 2.90 48.10
CA LEU A 66 10.69 3.01 48.97
C LEU A 66 10.75 4.36 49.71
N GLN A 67 10.42 5.47 49.05
CA GLN A 67 10.42 6.81 49.67
C GLN A 67 9.35 6.98 50.78
N LEU A 68 8.32 6.14 50.81
CA LEU A 68 7.32 6.13 51.87
C LEU A 68 7.84 5.51 53.18
N ILE A 69 9.00 4.83 53.16
CA ILE A 69 9.63 4.22 54.34
C ILE A 69 10.51 5.28 55.04
N PRO A 70 10.17 5.78 56.24
CA PRO A 70 10.88 6.90 56.86
C PRO A 70 12.35 6.65 57.17
N GLU A 71 12.74 5.40 57.41
CA GLU A 71 14.12 5.05 57.79
C GLU A 71 15.15 5.14 56.66
N ILE A 72 14.70 5.11 55.40
CA ILE A 72 15.55 5.18 54.20
C ILE A 72 15.29 6.45 53.37
N SER A 73 14.27 7.22 53.75
CA SER A 73 13.80 8.35 52.96
C SER A 73 14.66 9.59 53.21
N SER A 74 15.60 9.85 52.30
CA SER A 74 16.43 11.06 52.26
C SER A 74 15.79 12.20 51.47
N LEU A 75 14.78 11.89 50.64
CA LEU A 75 14.01 12.82 49.83
C LEU A 75 12.52 12.68 50.13
N THR A 76 11.80 13.79 50.12
CA THR A 76 10.36 13.82 50.33
C THR A 76 9.61 13.15 49.17
N TRP A 77 8.54 12.42 49.47
CA TRP A 77 7.75 11.65 48.49
C TRP A 77 7.20 12.50 47.32
N PHE A 78 7.00 13.81 47.52
CA PHE A 78 6.48 14.70 46.48
C PHE A 78 7.45 14.87 45.30
N THR A 79 8.76 14.67 45.50
CA THR A 79 9.78 14.85 44.44
C THR A 79 9.66 13.82 43.32
N THR A 80 9.03 12.66 43.58
CA THR A 80 8.88 11.56 42.61
C THR A 80 7.47 11.46 42.05
N ILE A 81 6.45 11.60 42.90
CA ILE A 81 5.04 11.48 42.47
C ILE A 81 4.63 12.62 41.53
N VAL A 82 5.08 13.86 41.76
CA VAL A 82 4.68 15.01 40.93
C VAL A 82 5.15 14.83 39.48
N PRO A 83 6.43 14.53 39.19
CA PRO A 83 6.85 14.19 37.83
C PRO A 83 6.11 12.97 37.28
N LEU A 84 5.96 11.89 38.05
CA LEU A 84 5.33 10.65 37.59
C LEU A 84 3.87 10.88 37.14
N VAL A 85 3.08 11.60 37.94
CA VAL A 85 1.69 11.94 37.62
C VAL A 85 1.62 12.82 36.38
N LEU A 86 2.53 13.80 36.23
CA LEU A 86 2.58 14.65 35.05
C LEU A 86 2.83 13.83 33.77
N VAL A 87 3.80 12.90 33.81
CA VAL A 87 4.13 12.02 32.67
C VAL A 87 2.97 11.10 32.30
N VAL A 88 2.38 10.44 33.31
CA VAL A 88 1.25 9.53 33.11
C VAL A 88 0.04 10.28 32.55
N THR A 89 -0.20 11.50 33.04
CA THR A 89 -1.31 12.34 32.57
C THR A 89 -1.10 12.81 31.14
N MET A 90 0.08 13.32 30.78
CA MET A 90 0.36 13.75 29.39
C MET A 90 0.24 12.60 28.39
N THR A 91 0.76 11.42 28.74
CA THR A 91 0.64 10.21 27.92
C THR A 91 -0.83 9.80 27.77
N ALA A 92 -1.60 9.85 28.86
CA ALA A 92 -3.03 9.56 28.81
C ALA A 92 -3.80 10.55 27.93
N VAL A 93 -3.52 11.85 27.99
CA VAL A 93 -4.16 12.86 27.14
C VAL A 93 -3.89 12.61 25.65
N LYS A 94 -2.65 12.24 25.31
CA LYS A 94 -2.30 11.84 23.93
C LYS A 94 -3.12 10.63 23.49
N ASP A 95 -3.08 9.53 24.24
CA ASP A 95 -3.77 8.29 23.89
C ASP A 95 -5.31 8.49 23.81
N ALA A 96 -5.86 9.36 24.65
CA ALA A 96 -7.27 9.77 24.59
C ALA A 96 -7.61 10.53 23.30
N THR A 97 -6.72 11.41 22.87
CA THR A 97 -6.89 12.20 21.64
C THR A 97 -6.87 11.29 20.42
N ASP A 98 -5.91 10.37 20.34
CA ASP A 98 -5.80 9.40 19.26
C ASP A 98 -7.03 8.48 19.17
N ASP A 99 -7.50 7.97 20.31
CA ASP A 99 -8.70 7.10 20.35
C ASP A 99 -9.98 7.90 20.03
N TYR A 100 -10.08 9.18 20.43
CA TYR A 100 -11.20 10.05 20.07
C TYR A 100 -11.35 10.22 18.55
N PHE A 101 -10.24 10.43 17.83
CA PHE A 101 -10.27 10.51 16.37
C PHE A 101 -10.72 9.20 15.73
N ARG A 102 -10.34 8.04 16.29
CA ARG A 102 -10.84 6.73 15.85
C ARG A 102 -12.34 6.57 16.06
N HIS A 103 -12.84 6.93 17.25
CA HIS A 103 -14.28 6.94 17.54
C HIS A 103 -15.05 7.85 16.58
N LYS A 104 -14.50 9.02 16.24
CA LYS A 104 -15.12 9.94 15.27
C LYS A 104 -15.22 9.31 13.89
N SER A 105 -14.16 8.66 13.41
CA SER A 105 -14.15 7.94 12.12
C SER A 105 -15.13 6.77 12.10
N ASP A 106 -15.09 5.92 13.14
CA ASP A 106 -16.02 4.79 13.28
C ASP A 106 -17.48 5.27 13.30
N ASN A 107 -17.77 6.37 14.00
CA ASN A 107 -19.10 6.95 14.03
C ASN A 107 -19.55 7.49 12.66
N GLN A 108 -18.64 8.06 11.86
CA GLN A 108 -19.00 8.51 10.50
C GLN A 108 -19.40 7.33 9.62
N VAL A 109 -18.67 6.22 9.67
CA VAL A 109 -18.98 5.01 8.87
C VAL A 109 -20.24 4.33 9.38
N ASN A 110 -20.38 4.15 10.68
CA ASN A 110 -21.52 3.45 11.30
C ASN A 110 -22.85 4.20 11.13
N ASN A 111 -22.82 5.54 10.98
CA ASN A 111 -24.00 6.37 10.76
C ASN A 111 -24.34 6.63 9.29
N ARG A 112 -23.59 6.07 8.33
CA ARG A 112 -24.00 6.09 6.90
C ARG A 112 -25.38 5.43 6.76
N GLN A 113 -26.16 5.90 5.80
CA GLN A 113 -27.52 5.41 5.57
C GLN A 113 -27.59 4.40 4.42
N SER A 114 -28.54 3.49 4.51
CA SER A 114 -28.86 2.49 3.50
C SER A 114 -30.36 2.17 3.54
N GLU A 115 -30.97 1.96 2.38
CA GLU A 115 -32.38 1.62 2.27
C GLU A 115 -32.57 0.11 2.49
N VAL A 116 -33.18 -0.28 3.61
CA VAL A 116 -33.41 -1.67 3.99
C VAL A 116 -34.88 -2.01 3.86
N LEU A 117 -35.19 -3.18 3.32
CA LEU A 117 -36.54 -3.70 3.22
C LEU A 117 -36.98 -4.29 4.56
N ILE A 118 -37.84 -3.58 5.29
CA ILE A 118 -38.39 -4.00 6.59
C ILE A 118 -39.92 -3.86 6.52
N ASP A 119 -40.63 -4.92 6.92
CA ASP A 119 -42.10 -4.96 6.94
C ASP A 119 -42.75 -4.56 5.60
N SER A 120 -42.19 -5.07 4.50
CA SER A 120 -42.62 -4.76 3.11
C SER A 120 -42.52 -3.27 2.71
N LYS A 121 -41.69 -2.49 3.39
CA LYS A 121 -41.37 -1.10 3.04
C LYS A 121 -39.87 -0.85 3.05
N LEU A 122 -39.39 -0.02 2.13
CA LEU A 122 -38.02 0.48 2.17
C LEU A 122 -37.92 1.56 3.25
N GLN A 123 -37.01 1.35 4.19
CA GLN A 123 -36.77 2.26 5.31
C GLN A 123 -35.28 2.63 5.34
N ASN A 124 -34.98 3.91 5.59
CA ASN A 124 -33.61 4.36 5.75
C ASN A 124 -33.08 3.93 7.10
N GLU A 125 -32.12 3.01 7.09
CA GLU A 125 -31.45 2.50 8.28
C GLU A 125 -29.97 2.89 8.30
N LYS A 126 -29.43 2.98 9.51
CA LYS A 126 -27.99 3.19 9.68
C LYS A 126 -27.24 1.91 9.36
N TRP A 127 -26.04 2.03 8.80
CA TRP A 127 -25.18 0.88 8.50
C TRP A 127 -24.99 -0.04 9.69
N MET A 128 -24.84 0.49 10.91
CA MET A 128 -24.71 -0.33 12.13
C MET A 128 -25.92 -1.19 12.48
N ASN A 129 -27.11 -0.86 11.96
CA ASN A 129 -28.37 -1.56 12.22
C ASN A 129 -28.71 -2.63 11.16
N VAL A 130 -27.96 -2.66 10.06
CA VAL A 130 -28.11 -3.67 9.00
C VAL A 130 -27.73 -5.04 9.55
N LYS A 131 -28.59 -6.05 9.34
CA LYS A 131 -28.38 -7.43 9.81
C LYS A 131 -28.23 -8.42 8.65
N VAL A 132 -27.65 -9.57 8.95
CA VAL A 132 -27.53 -10.69 7.99
C VAL A 132 -28.93 -11.20 7.59
N GLY A 133 -29.14 -11.35 6.29
CA GLY A 133 -30.42 -11.73 5.67
C GLY A 133 -31.35 -10.58 5.31
N ASP A 134 -31.02 -9.34 5.68
CA ASP A 134 -31.76 -8.15 5.24
C ASP A 134 -31.57 -7.96 3.73
N ILE A 135 -32.62 -7.46 3.05
CA ILE A 135 -32.53 -7.01 1.65
C ILE A 135 -32.33 -5.50 1.64
N ILE A 136 -31.32 -5.06 0.89
CA ILE A 136 -30.91 -3.66 0.77
C ILE A 136 -31.09 -3.19 -0.66
N LYS A 137 -31.61 -1.98 -0.84
CA LYS A 137 -31.57 -1.24 -2.09
C LYS A 137 -30.34 -0.33 -2.11
N LEU A 138 -29.60 -0.40 -3.21
CA LEU A 138 -28.47 0.47 -3.50
C LEU A 138 -28.82 1.33 -4.71
N GLU A 139 -28.49 2.62 -4.64
CA GLU A 139 -28.61 3.57 -5.75
C GLU A 139 -27.27 3.83 -6.41
N ASN A 140 -27.31 4.39 -7.62
CA ASN A 140 -26.09 4.75 -8.36
C ASN A 140 -25.17 5.67 -7.52
N ASN A 141 -23.87 5.41 -7.56
CA ASN A 141 -22.83 6.09 -6.78
C ASN A 141 -22.89 5.89 -5.26
N GLN A 142 -23.61 4.88 -4.77
CA GLN A 142 -23.68 4.57 -3.33
C GLN A 142 -22.67 3.49 -2.93
N PHE A 143 -22.08 3.65 -1.74
CA PHE A 143 -21.24 2.63 -1.13
C PHE A 143 -22.06 1.44 -0.62
N VAL A 144 -21.48 0.26 -0.77
CA VAL A 144 -22.08 -1.00 -0.31
C VAL A 144 -21.81 -1.20 1.19
N ALA A 145 -22.87 -1.42 1.97
CA ALA A 145 -22.83 -1.45 3.44
C ALA A 145 -22.26 -2.76 4.03
N ALA A 146 -22.38 -3.88 3.32
CA ALA A 146 -22.07 -5.24 3.77
C ALA A 146 -21.83 -6.14 2.55
N ASP A 147 -21.38 -7.39 2.70
CA ASP A 147 -21.25 -8.27 1.52
C ASP A 147 -22.63 -8.80 1.13
N LEU A 148 -23.09 -8.47 -0.08
CA LEU A 148 -24.45 -8.69 -0.58
C LEU A 148 -24.49 -9.72 -1.71
N LEU A 149 -25.44 -10.65 -1.64
CA LEU A 149 -25.86 -11.46 -2.78
C LEU A 149 -26.78 -10.62 -3.68
N LEU A 150 -26.40 -10.41 -4.94
CA LEU A 150 -27.19 -9.64 -5.92
C LEU A 150 -28.46 -10.40 -6.32
N LEU A 151 -29.62 -9.78 -6.09
CA LEU A 151 -30.93 -10.37 -6.40
C LEU A 151 -31.49 -9.85 -7.73
N SER A 152 -31.54 -8.53 -7.89
CA SER A 152 -32.06 -7.85 -9.09
C SER A 152 -31.34 -6.52 -9.33
N SER A 153 -31.38 -6.03 -10.56
CA SER A 153 -30.73 -4.79 -10.99
C SER A 153 -31.58 -4.07 -12.03
N SER A 154 -31.34 -2.77 -12.22
CA SER A 154 -32.00 -1.98 -13.26
C SER A 154 -31.59 -2.35 -14.68
N GLU A 155 -30.38 -2.87 -14.86
CA GLU A 155 -29.85 -3.16 -16.19
C GLU A 155 -30.43 -4.47 -16.76
N PRO A 156 -30.51 -4.59 -18.10
CA PRO A 156 -30.93 -5.82 -18.76
C PRO A 156 -30.12 -7.03 -18.29
N HIS A 157 -30.77 -8.19 -18.24
CA HIS A 157 -30.17 -9.45 -17.76
C HIS A 157 -29.69 -9.43 -16.30
N GLY A 158 -30.06 -8.41 -15.50
CA GLY A 158 -29.68 -8.31 -14.09
C GLY A 158 -28.20 -7.97 -13.88
N LEU A 159 -27.61 -7.23 -14.82
CA LEU A 159 -26.23 -6.75 -14.73
C LEU A 159 -26.12 -5.61 -13.71
N CYS A 160 -24.98 -5.50 -13.02
CA CYS A 160 -24.62 -4.26 -12.35
C CYS A 160 -23.12 -4.01 -12.44
N TYR A 161 -22.73 -2.74 -12.44
CA TYR A 161 -21.32 -2.36 -12.47
C TYR A 161 -20.88 -1.85 -11.10
N ILE A 162 -19.76 -2.34 -10.63
CA ILE A 162 -19.20 -1.96 -9.32
C ILE A 162 -17.77 -1.48 -9.48
N GLU A 163 -17.43 -0.41 -8.78
CA GLU A 163 -16.07 0.06 -8.62
C GLU A 163 -15.48 -0.58 -7.36
N THR A 164 -14.28 -1.16 -7.45
CA THR A 164 -13.63 -1.89 -6.35
C THR A 164 -12.45 -1.17 -5.72
N ALA A 165 -12.27 0.13 -5.98
CA ALA A 165 -11.13 0.91 -5.52
C ALA A 165 -10.83 0.80 -4.01
N GLU A 166 -11.85 0.70 -3.13
CA GLU A 166 -11.60 0.50 -1.68
C GLU A 166 -11.19 -0.92 -1.27
N LEU A 167 -11.28 -1.92 -2.17
CA LEU A 167 -10.97 -3.32 -1.87
C LEU A 167 -9.64 -3.76 -2.45
N ASP A 168 -9.40 -3.44 -3.72
CA ASP A 168 -8.22 -3.86 -4.48
C ASP A 168 -7.45 -2.69 -5.13
N GLY A 169 -7.95 -1.45 -5.01
CA GLY A 169 -7.36 -0.27 -5.66
C GLY A 169 -7.76 -0.11 -7.12
N GLU A 170 -8.46 -1.07 -7.72
CA GLU A 170 -8.84 -0.99 -9.12
C GLU A 170 -10.01 -0.02 -9.31
N THR A 171 -9.79 1.02 -10.12
CA THR A 171 -10.83 1.99 -10.51
C THR A 171 -11.72 1.47 -11.64
N ASN A 172 -11.34 0.36 -12.26
CA ASN A 172 -12.09 -0.25 -13.36
C ASN A 172 -13.42 -0.81 -12.85
N LEU A 173 -14.46 -0.64 -13.66
CA LEU A 173 -15.77 -1.19 -13.35
C LEU A 173 -15.78 -2.71 -13.55
N LYS A 174 -16.14 -3.44 -12.51
CA LYS A 174 -16.37 -4.89 -12.57
C LYS A 174 -17.85 -5.15 -12.77
N VAL A 175 -18.16 -6.07 -13.68
CA VAL A 175 -19.53 -6.51 -13.93
C VAL A 175 -19.90 -7.61 -12.94
N ARG A 176 -21.08 -7.51 -12.35
CA ARG A 176 -21.72 -8.57 -11.57
C ARG A 176 -23.09 -8.88 -12.17
N HIS A 177 -23.56 -10.10 -11.93
CA HIS A 177 -24.80 -10.59 -12.53
C HIS A 177 -25.70 -11.15 -11.45
N ALA A 178 -26.99 -10.84 -11.49
CA ALA A 178 -27.99 -11.54 -10.69
C ALA A 178 -28.15 -12.99 -11.16
N LEU A 179 -28.85 -13.82 -10.37
CA LEU A 179 -29.40 -15.08 -10.90
C LEU A 179 -30.61 -14.76 -11.78
N SER A 180 -30.79 -15.47 -12.89
CA SER A 180 -31.93 -15.26 -13.79
C SER A 180 -33.27 -15.37 -13.05
N VAL A 181 -33.37 -16.33 -12.13
CA VAL A 181 -34.59 -16.60 -11.34
C VAL A 181 -34.90 -15.48 -10.33
N THR A 182 -33.88 -14.81 -9.80
CA THR A 182 -34.07 -13.67 -8.86
C THR A 182 -34.21 -12.34 -9.60
N SER A 183 -33.62 -12.22 -10.79
CA SER A 183 -33.68 -11.00 -11.62
C SER A 183 -35.14 -10.64 -11.98
N GLU A 184 -36.01 -11.65 -12.16
CA GLU A 184 -37.45 -11.48 -12.40
C GLU A 184 -38.21 -10.80 -11.24
N LEU A 185 -37.62 -10.71 -10.03
CA LEU A 185 -38.20 -9.95 -8.92
C LEU A 185 -38.24 -8.45 -9.25
N GLY A 186 -37.32 -7.96 -10.09
CA GLY A 186 -37.24 -6.56 -10.51
C GLY A 186 -37.17 -5.60 -9.32
N ALA A 187 -37.81 -4.44 -9.48
CA ALA A 187 -38.01 -3.44 -8.42
C ALA A 187 -39.31 -3.64 -7.62
N ASP A 188 -39.99 -4.79 -7.77
CA ASP A 188 -41.26 -5.03 -7.08
C ASP A 188 -41.02 -5.39 -5.60
N ILE A 189 -41.17 -4.38 -4.74
CA ILE A 189 -41.01 -4.46 -3.29
C ILE A 189 -41.87 -5.58 -2.68
N SER A 190 -43.07 -5.83 -3.22
CA SER A 190 -43.97 -6.86 -2.69
C SER A 190 -43.46 -8.27 -2.95
N ARG A 191 -42.77 -8.49 -4.09
CA ARG A 191 -42.14 -9.77 -4.41
C ARG A 191 -40.86 -9.98 -3.61
N LEU A 192 -40.06 -8.92 -3.48
CA LEU A 192 -38.83 -8.93 -2.67
C LEU A 192 -39.14 -9.20 -1.18
N ALA A 193 -40.24 -8.67 -0.65
CA ALA A 193 -40.65 -8.92 0.74
C ALA A 193 -41.10 -10.38 0.97
N LYS A 194 -41.66 -11.03 -0.05
CA LYS A 194 -42.06 -12.44 0.00
C LYS A 194 -40.93 -13.42 -0.32
N PHE A 195 -39.75 -12.91 -0.67
CA PHE A 195 -38.60 -13.74 -0.97
C PHE A 195 -38.10 -14.42 0.31
N ASP A 196 -38.13 -15.75 0.32
CA ASP A 196 -37.83 -16.63 1.46
C ASP A 196 -36.66 -17.59 1.16
N GLY A 197 -35.79 -17.22 0.22
CA GLY A 197 -34.64 -18.01 -0.18
C GLY A 197 -33.67 -18.28 0.98
N ILE A 198 -33.11 -19.49 1.00
CA ILE A 198 -32.09 -19.91 1.97
C ILE A 198 -30.76 -20.05 1.25
N VAL A 199 -29.75 -19.32 1.69
CA VAL A 199 -28.39 -19.38 1.17
C VAL A 199 -27.51 -20.16 2.14
N VAL A 200 -26.86 -21.19 1.63
CA VAL A 200 -25.81 -21.93 2.35
C VAL A 200 -24.48 -21.63 1.67
N CYS A 201 -23.50 -21.11 2.40
CA CYS A 201 -22.21 -20.69 1.85
C CYS A 201 -21.05 -21.03 2.79
N GLU A 202 -19.83 -20.87 2.27
CA GLU A 202 -18.61 -21.07 3.07
C GLU A 202 -18.49 -20.06 4.23
N ALA A 203 -17.70 -20.41 5.24
CA ALA A 203 -17.37 -19.50 6.34
C ALA A 203 -16.66 -18.22 5.85
N PRO A 204 -16.78 -17.09 6.59
CA PRO A 204 -16.08 -15.86 6.26
C PRO A 204 -14.58 -16.08 6.04
N ASN A 205 -14.07 -15.59 4.91
CA ASN A 205 -12.66 -15.73 4.53
C ASN A 205 -12.11 -14.41 3.97
N ASN A 206 -10.80 -14.33 3.82
CA ASN A 206 -10.10 -13.14 3.34
C ASN A 206 -9.81 -13.16 1.82
N LYS A 207 -10.34 -14.11 1.05
CA LYS A 207 -10.09 -14.23 -0.40
C LYS A 207 -11.14 -13.43 -1.17
N LEU A 208 -10.75 -12.32 -1.80
CA LEU A 208 -11.66 -11.42 -2.53
C LEU A 208 -12.27 -12.07 -3.78
N ASP A 209 -11.51 -12.94 -4.43
CA ASP A 209 -11.83 -13.65 -5.68
C ASP A 209 -12.68 -14.91 -5.49
N LYS A 210 -12.68 -15.49 -4.28
CA LYS A 210 -13.38 -16.74 -4.00
C LYS A 210 -14.68 -16.53 -3.22
N PHE A 211 -15.79 -17.00 -3.78
CA PHE A 211 -17.03 -17.19 -3.03
C PHE A 211 -17.77 -18.41 -3.57
N THR A 212 -18.15 -19.32 -2.68
CA THR A 212 -18.94 -20.50 -3.04
C THR A 212 -20.15 -20.64 -2.13
N GLY A 213 -21.33 -20.80 -2.72
CA GLY A 213 -22.56 -21.06 -1.99
C GLY A 213 -23.66 -21.65 -2.87
N VAL A 214 -24.80 -21.93 -2.27
CA VAL A 214 -25.99 -22.45 -2.93
C VAL A 214 -27.22 -21.71 -2.40
N LEU A 215 -28.01 -21.14 -3.30
CA LEU A 215 -29.33 -20.60 -3.01
C LEU A 215 -30.38 -21.70 -3.22
N SER A 216 -31.14 -22.02 -2.18
CA SER A 216 -32.31 -22.89 -2.24
C SER A 216 -33.57 -22.04 -2.20
N TRP A 217 -34.35 -22.04 -3.28
CA TRP A 217 -35.59 -21.27 -3.40
C TRP A 217 -36.61 -22.00 -4.27
N LYS A 218 -37.90 -22.00 -3.89
CA LYS A 218 -38.99 -22.69 -4.62
C LYS A 218 -38.72 -24.18 -4.96
N GLY A 219 -37.94 -24.88 -4.13
CA GLY A 219 -37.58 -26.28 -4.34
C GLY A 219 -36.44 -26.52 -5.35
N SER A 220 -35.90 -25.48 -5.99
CA SER A 220 -34.71 -25.55 -6.83
C SER A 220 -33.47 -25.05 -6.08
N LYS A 221 -32.31 -25.62 -6.43
CA LYS A 221 -30.99 -25.20 -5.93
C LYS A 221 -30.23 -24.51 -7.04
N HIS A 222 -29.68 -23.34 -6.76
CA HIS A 222 -28.88 -22.54 -7.69
C HIS A 222 -27.49 -22.33 -7.10
N SER A 223 -26.45 -22.63 -7.89
CA SER A 223 -25.07 -22.39 -7.48
C SER A 223 -24.76 -20.89 -7.45
N LEU A 224 -23.99 -20.46 -6.45
CA LEU A 224 -23.51 -19.11 -6.29
C LEU A 224 -21.99 -19.09 -6.42
N ASN A 225 -21.49 -18.27 -7.33
CA ASN A 225 -20.09 -17.98 -7.53
C ASN A 225 -19.78 -16.52 -7.14
N ASN A 226 -18.52 -16.10 -7.26
CA ASN A 226 -18.10 -14.74 -6.91
C ASN A 226 -18.79 -13.67 -7.77
N GLU A 227 -19.21 -13.96 -8.99
CA GLU A 227 -19.90 -12.99 -9.87
C GLU A 227 -21.29 -12.59 -9.37
N LYS A 228 -21.87 -13.34 -8.42
CA LYS A 228 -23.17 -13.06 -7.81
C LYS A 228 -23.09 -12.20 -6.54
N ILE A 229 -21.89 -11.92 -6.01
CA ILE A 229 -21.70 -11.17 -4.77
C ILE A 229 -21.13 -9.76 -5.03
N ILE A 230 -21.61 -8.78 -4.26
CA ILE A 230 -21.08 -7.42 -4.19
C ILE A 230 -20.49 -7.23 -2.81
N LEU A 231 -19.26 -6.73 -2.71
CA LEU A 231 -18.52 -6.66 -1.45
C LEU A 231 -18.68 -5.29 -0.78
N ARG A 232 -18.52 -5.26 0.55
CA ARG A 232 -18.44 -4.00 1.31
C ARG A 232 -17.23 -3.17 0.83
N GLY A 233 -17.44 -1.87 0.64
CA GLY A 233 -16.42 -0.95 0.12
C GLY A 233 -16.51 -0.74 -1.40
N CYS A 234 -17.22 -1.61 -2.12
CA CYS A 234 -17.60 -1.32 -3.50
C CYS A 234 -18.50 -0.09 -3.60
N VAL A 235 -18.41 0.61 -4.72
CA VAL A 235 -19.37 1.66 -5.11
C VAL A 235 -20.16 1.18 -6.32
N LEU A 236 -21.50 1.29 -6.26
CA LEU A 236 -22.34 0.99 -7.42
C LEU A 236 -22.15 2.10 -8.47
N ARG A 237 -21.88 1.74 -9.72
CA ARG A 237 -21.72 2.67 -10.85
C ARG A 237 -22.57 2.21 -12.02
N ASN A 238 -22.94 3.12 -12.93
CA ASN A 238 -23.64 2.82 -14.18
C ASN A 238 -24.83 1.86 -14.03
N THR A 239 -25.50 1.93 -12.88
CA THR A 239 -26.63 1.09 -12.55
C THR A 239 -27.51 1.93 -11.66
N SER A 240 -28.71 2.25 -12.15
CA SER A 240 -29.60 3.18 -11.45
C SER A 240 -29.99 2.65 -10.06
N TRP A 241 -30.26 1.36 -9.95
CA TRP A 241 -30.52 0.68 -8.68
C TRP A 241 -30.18 -0.81 -8.75
N CYS A 242 -29.84 -1.41 -7.61
CA CYS A 242 -29.82 -2.85 -7.44
C CYS A 242 -30.32 -3.26 -6.05
N PHE A 243 -30.86 -4.48 -5.94
CA PHE A 243 -31.26 -5.10 -4.68
C PHE A 243 -30.32 -6.26 -4.34
N GLY A 244 -29.85 -6.29 -3.10
CA GLY A 244 -28.98 -7.35 -2.61
C GLY A 244 -29.34 -7.84 -1.21
N MET A 245 -29.12 -9.13 -0.94
CA MET A 245 -29.32 -9.75 0.37
C MET A 245 -28.00 -9.81 1.15
N VAL A 246 -27.98 -9.36 2.40
CA VAL A 246 -26.77 -9.35 3.24
C VAL A 246 -26.35 -10.77 3.63
N ILE A 247 -25.12 -11.16 3.28
CA ILE A 247 -24.51 -12.45 3.64
C ILE A 247 -23.51 -12.30 4.79
N PHE A 248 -22.57 -11.36 4.67
CA PHE A 248 -21.56 -11.07 5.69
C PHE A 248 -21.70 -9.64 6.16
N ALA A 249 -21.69 -9.42 7.48
CA ALA A 249 -21.84 -8.12 8.12
C ALA A 249 -20.67 -7.80 9.05
N GLY A 250 -20.29 -6.52 9.09
CA GLY A 250 -19.30 -5.97 10.02
C GLY A 250 -17.94 -6.67 9.93
N PRO A 251 -17.38 -7.19 11.04
CA PRO A 251 -16.10 -7.90 11.04
C PRO A 251 -16.02 -9.11 10.11
N ASP A 252 -17.15 -9.73 9.74
CA ASP A 252 -17.17 -10.91 8.88
C ASP A 252 -17.04 -10.56 7.39
N THR A 253 -17.18 -9.28 7.02
CA THR A 253 -17.01 -8.86 5.62
C THR A 253 -15.58 -9.08 5.15
N LYS A 254 -15.41 -9.40 3.86
CA LYS A 254 -14.08 -9.66 3.29
C LYS A 254 -13.11 -8.48 3.43
N LEU A 255 -13.62 -7.25 3.36
CA LEU A 255 -12.82 -6.03 3.58
C LEU A 255 -12.23 -6.00 5.01
N MET A 256 -13.04 -6.30 6.02
CA MET A 256 -12.60 -6.29 7.42
C MET A 256 -11.68 -7.46 7.75
N GLN A 257 -11.87 -8.62 7.13
CA GLN A 257 -10.96 -9.76 7.25
C GLN A 257 -9.56 -9.44 6.66
N ASN A 258 -9.49 -8.66 5.59
CA ASN A 258 -8.24 -8.20 4.99
C ASN A 258 -7.60 -6.99 5.70
N SER A 259 -8.38 -6.22 6.47
CA SER A 259 -7.89 -5.04 7.17
C SER A 259 -6.86 -5.37 8.28
N GLY A 260 -6.81 -6.61 8.77
CA GLY A 260 -5.84 -7.06 9.77
C GLY A 260 -5.95 -6.31 11.12
N LYS A 261 -5.13 -6.71 12.10
CA LYS A 261 -5.01 -5.98 13.37
C LYS A 261 -3.90 -4.93 13.26
N THR A 262 -4.19 -3.67 13.59
CA THR A 262 -3.17 -2.63 13.68
C THR A 262 -2.15 -3.00 14.76
N LYS A 263 -0.90 -3.26 14.37
CA LYS A 263 0.21 -3.49 15.32
C LYS A 263 0.86 -2.15 15.63
N PHE A 264 1.10 -1.86 16.90
CA PHE A 264 1.88 -0.69 17.30
C PHE A 264 3.34 -0.90 16.91
N LYS A 265 3.89 -0.01 16.08
CA LYS A 265 5.30 -0.05 15.65
C LYS A 265 6.16 0.62 16.73
N ARG A 266 7.18 -0.08 17.23
CA ARG A 266 8.16 0.46 18.19
C ARG A 266 9.44 0.83 17.46
N THR A 267 10.01 1.99 17.77
CA THR A 267 11.25 2.47 17.16
C THR A 267 12.48 1.74 17.71
N SER A 268 13.57 1.77 16.97
CA SER A 268 14.91 1.38 17.41
C SER A 268 15.34 2.20 18.64
N ILE A 269 15.01 3.50 18.66
CA ILE A 269 15.29 4.40 19.78
C ILE A 269 14.54 3.96 21.05
N ASP A 270 13.29 3.52 20.96
CA ASP A 270 12.56 3.00 22.12
C ASP A 270 13.25 1.75 22.71
N ARG A 271 13.81 0.87 21.86
CA ARG A 271 14.59 -0.30 22.30
C ARG A 271 15.89 0.14 22.95
N LEU A 272 16.62 1.06 22.31
CA LEU A 272 17.87 1.62 22.82
C LEU A 272 17.65 2.27 24.19
N MET A 273 16.61 3.09 24.34
CA MET A 273 16.27 3.74 25.60
C MET A 273 16.00 2.73 26.71
N ASN A 274 15.25 1.66 26.44
CA ASN A 274 15.03 0.59 27.43
C ASN A 274 16.34 -0.09 27.82
N THR A 275 17.21 -0.39 26.86
CA THR A 275 18.54 -0.97 27.12
C THR A 275 19.39 -0.01 27.97
N LEU A 276 19.46 1.27 27.60
CA LEU A 276 20.19 2.30 28.35
C LEU A 276 19.68 2.45 29.79
N VAL A 277 18.37 2.41 30.00
CA VAL A 277 17.78 2.45 31.34
C VAL A 277 18.22 1.26 32.20
N LEU A 278 18.34 0.06 31.62
CA LEU A 278 18.89 -1.10 32.33
C LEU A 278 20.37 -0.91 32.70
N TRP A 279 21.19 -0.36 31.79
CA TRP A 279 22.58 -0.01 32.09
C TRP A 279 22.69 1.02 33.22
N ILE A 280 21.82 2.03 33.21
CA ILE A 280 21.75 3.05 34.26
C ILE A 280 21.36 2.41 35.60
N PHE A 281 20.42 1.46 35.64
CA PHE A 281 20.11 0.74 36.88
C PHE A 281 21.29 -0.05 37.41
N GLY A 282 22.01 -0.77 36.54
CA GLY A 282 23.23 -1.48 36.92
C GLY A 282 24.28 -0.52 37.49
N PHE A 283 24.47 0.64 36.85
CA PHE A 283 25.36 1.70 37.32
C PHE A 283 24.94 2.27 38.67
N LEU A 284 23.64 2.52 38.87
CA LEU A 284 23.07 3.05 40.11
C LEU A 284 23.29 2.10 41.30
N ILE A 285 23.04 0.80 41.11
CA ILE A 285 23.27 -0.23 42.13
C ILE A 285 24.75 -0.29 42.49
N CYS A 286 25.64 -0.20 41.50
CA CYS A 286 27.09 -0.17 41.72
C CYS A 286 27.51 1.03 42.58
N LEU A 287 27.10 2.25 42.21
CA LEU A 287 27.41 3.45 42.99
C LEU A 287 26.83 3.40 44.41
N GLY A 288 25.57 2.99 44.54
CA GLY A 288 24.91 2.83 45.84
C GLY A 288 25.66 1.85 46.74
N THR A 289 26.17 0.74 46.18
CA THR A 289 26.95 -0.26 46.91
C THR A 289 28.30 0.31 47.38
N ILE A 290 29.01 1.04 46.52
CA ILE A 290 30.30 1.68 46.86
C ILE A 290 30.11 2.65 48.03
N LEU A 291 29.10 3.52 47.95
CA LEU A 291 28.82 4.50 49.00
C LEU A 291 28.33 3.85 50.30
N ALA A 292 27.54 2.77 50.22
CA ALA A 292 27.09 2.00 51.37
C ALA A 292 28.23 1.29 52.11
N ILE A 293 29.19 0.72 51.36
CA ILE A 293 30.41 0.15 51.93
C ILE A 293 31.24 1.27 52.59
N GLY A 294 31.38 2.42 51.92
CA GLY A 294 32.02 3.61 52.47
C GLY A 294 31.42 4.04 53.81
N ASN A 295 30.08 4.09 53.90
CA ASN A 295 29.36 4.41 55.14
C ASN A 295 29.65 3.38 56.24
N SER A 296 29.56 2.09 55.94
CA SER A 296 29.85 1.04 56.93
C SER A 296 31.29 1.09 57.46
N ILE A 297 32.27 1.37 56.58
CA ILE A 297 33.67 1.54 57.01
C ILE A 297 33.83 2.79 57.88
N TRP A 298 33.25 3.91 57.45
CA TRP A 298 33.34 5.19 58.16
C TRP A 298 32.67 5.12 59.54
N GLU A 299 31.50 4.49 59.63
CA GLU A 299 30.75 4.32 60.88
C GLU A 299 31.51 3.46 61.90
N ASN A 300 32.14 2.38 61.43
CA ASN A 300 32.95 1.51 62.27
C ASN A 300 34.23 2.19 62.79
N GLN A 301 34.95 2.92 61.91
CA GLN A 301 36.26 3.50 62.23
C GLN A 301 36.17 4.86 62.93
N VAL A 302 35.28 5.73 62.46
CA VAL A 302 35.21 7.16 62.84
C VAL A 302 33.91 7.46 63.58
N GLY A 303 32.78 6.92 63.13
CA GLY A 303 31.46 7.15 63.75
C GLY A 303 31.40 6.81 65.23
N ASN A 304 32.07 5.72 65.65
CA ASN A 304 32.19 5.34 67.05
C ASN A 304 32.90 6.39 67.93
N GLN A 305 33.79 7.22 67.37
CA GLN A 305 34.50 8.29 68.09
C GLN A 305 33.64 9.57 68.22
N PHE A 306 32.69 9.79 67.32
CA PHE A 306 31.81 10.96 67.29
C PHE A 306 30.49 10.79 68.06
N ARG A 307 30.31 9.68 68.80
CA ARG A 307 29.11 9.39 69.62
C ARG A 307 28.75 10.50 70.61
N THR A 308 29.71 11.31 71.04
CA THR A 308 29.45 12.43 71.97
C THR A 308 28.72 13.61 71.31
N PHE A 309 28.80 13.76 69.98
CA PHE A 309 28.23 14.89 69.24
C PHE A 309 27.00 14.52 68.39
N LEU A 310 26.81 13.22 68.07
CA LEU A 310 25.68 12.71 67.30
C LEU A 310 24.80 11.83 68.20
N PHE A 311 23.57 12.28 68.49
CA PHE A 311 22.59 11.50 69.25
C PHE A 311 22.14 10.28 68.43
N TRP A 312 22.66 9.09 68.76
CA TRP A 312 22.15 7.83 68.23
C TRP A 312 21.01 7.31 69.12
N ASN A 313 19.88 6.90 68.51
CA ASN A 313 18.82 6.20 69.24
C ASN A 313 19.39 4.89 69.84
N GLU A 314 19.03 4.57 71.09
CA GLU A 314 19.57 3.46 71.91
C GLU A 314 19.22 2.03 71.42
N GLY A 315 19.15 1.80 70.11
CA GLY A 315 19.11 0.46 69.53
C GLY A 315 20.44 0.16 68.86
N GLU A 316 21.10 -0.95 69.23
CA GLU A 316 22.34 -1.44 68.59
C GLU A 316 22.12 -1.72 67.09
N LYS A 317 22.25 -0.69 66.24
CA LYS A 317 22.29 -0.88 64.80
C LYS A 317 23.70 -1.34 64.43
N ASN A 318 23.81 -2.58 63.96
CA ASN A 318 25.06 -3.09 63.37
C ASN A 318 25.53 -2.15 62.24
N SER A 319 26.83 -1.88 62.15
CA SER A 319 27.45 -1.07 61.06
C SER A 319 27.04 -1.56 59.66
N VAL A 320 26.88 -2.89 59.51
CA VAL A 320 26.40 -3.52 58.28
C VAL A 320 24.93 -3.18 57.99
N PHE A 321 24.08 -3.11 59.02
CA PHE A 321 22.67 -2.75 58.88
C PHE A 321 22.48 -1.27 58.55
N SER A 322 23.30 -0.40 59.14
CA SER A 322 23.33 1.03 58.78
C SER A 322 23.80 1.25 57.34
N GLY A 323 24.85 0.52 56.91
CA GLY A 323 25.25 0.48 55.50
C GLY A 323 24.14 0.00 54.57
N PHE A 324 23.34 -0.99 54.98
CA PHE A 324 22.17 -1.47 54.22
C PHE A 324 21.06 -0.40 54.10
N LEU A 325 20.75 0.33 55.17
CA LEU A 325 19.77 1.44 55.10
C LEU A 325 20.30 2.60 54.22
N THR A 326 21.60 2.87 54.32
CA THR A 326 22.28 3.92 53.56
C THR A 326 22.36 3.58 52.07
N PHE A 327 22.49 2.29 51.71
CA PHE A 327 22.37 1.82 50.33
C PHE A 327 21.05 2.28 49.70
N TRP A 328 19.92 1.97 50.35
CA TRP A 328 18.59 2.37 49.85
C TRP A 328 18.41 3.90 49.83
N SER A 329 18.97 4.60 50.80
CA SER A 329 18.97 6.07 50.85
C SER A 329 19.72 6.69 49.67
N TYR A 330 20.85 6.11 49.26
CA TYR A 330 21.58 6.54 48.06
C TYR A 330 20.90 6.16 46.76
N ILE A 331 20.25 4.98 46.67
CA ILE A 331 19.41 4.63 45.52
C ILE A 331 18.32 5.70 45.30
N ILE A 332 17.73 6.23 46.39
CA ILE A 332 16.72 7.30 46.32
C ILE A 332 17.31 8.63 45.82
N ILE A 333 18.47 9.07 46.33
CA ILE A 333 19.11 10.34 45.94
C ILE A 333 19.63 10.30 44.50
N LEU A 334 20.31 9.21 44.17
CA LEU A 334 20.94 9.02 42.87
C LEU A 334 19.92 8.64 41.79
N ASN A 335 18.63 8.50 42.11
CA ASN A 335 17.59 8.15 41.14
C ASN A 335 17.44 9.17 40.01
N THR A 336 17.90 10.41 40.24
CA THR A 336 17.92 11.50 39.27
C THR A 336 18.67 11.16 37.96
N VAL A 337 19.50 10.10 37.92
CA VAL A 337 20.13 9.57 36.70
C VAL A 337 19.14 8.89 35.75
N VAL A 338 18.01 8.39 36.26
CA VAL A 338 16.91 7.85 35.46
C VAL A 338 15.84 8.95 35.37
N PRO A 339 15.92 9.84 34.38
CA PRO A 339 15.03 10.98 34.34
C PRO A 339 13.64 10.60 33.82
N ILE A 340 12.64 10.73 34.70
CA ILE A 340 11.22 10.60 34.38
C ILE A 340 10.86 11.48 33.16
N SER A 341 11.41 12.69 33.10
CA SER A 341 11.11 13.68 32.06
C SER A 341 11.69 13.35 30.68
N LEU A 342 12.55 12.32 30.54
CA LEU A 342 13.08 11.88 29.24
C LEU A 342 11.93 11.49 28.30
N TYR A 343 11.06 10.60 28.78
CA TYR A 343 10.00 10.01 27.97
C TYR A 343 9.01 11.06 27.46
N VAL A 344 8.61 12.00 28.33
CA VAL A 344 7.73 13.11 27.92
C VAL A 344 8.42 14.03 26.93
N SER A 345 9.70 14.35 27.16
CA SER A 345 10.44 15.25 26.28
C SER A 345 10.57 14.65 24.88
N VAL A 346 10.85 13.34 24.78
CA VAL A 346 10.87 12.61 23.49
C VAL A 346 9.51 12.69 22.78
N GLU A 347 8.40 12.48 23.50
CA GLU A 347 7.06 12.57 22.91
C GLU A 347 6.72 13.99 22.43
N VAL A 348 7.10 15.03 23.18
CA VAL A 348 6.90 16.43 22.76
C VAL A 348 7.72 16.76 21.52
N ILE A 349 8.97 16.28 21.44
CA ILE A 349 9.83 16.46 20.26
C ILE A 349 9.23 15.77 19.04
N ARG A 350 8.82 14.50 19.19
CA ARG A 350 8.14 13.70 18.17
C ARG A 350 6.88 14.40 17.64
N LEU A 351 6.06 14.96 18.53
CA LEU A 351 4.88 15.74 18.16
C LEU A 351 5.27 17.01 17.38
N GLY A 352 6.31 17.74 17.80
CA GLY A 352 6.82 18.90 17.07
C GLY A 352 7.29 18.55 15.66
N HIS A 353 8.03 17.44 15.50
CA HIS A 353 8.48 16.95 14.19
C HIS A 353 7.31 16.58 13.27
N SER A 354 6.28 15.91 13.81
CA SER A 354 5.05 15.57 13.07
C SER A 354 4.33 16.83 12.54
N TYR A 355 4.23 17.89 13.35
CA TYR A 355 3.65 19.16 12.90
C TYR A 355 4.48 19.84 11.81
N PHE A 356 5.81 19.79 11.88
CA PHE A 356 6.66 20.36 10.82
C PHE A 356 6.52 19.63 9.49
N ILE A 357 6.31 18.31 9.50
CA ILE A 357 5.99 17.56 8.28
C ILE A 357 4.64 18.04 7.71
N ASN A 358 3.62 18.17 8.56
CA ASN A 358 2.28 18.60 8.16
C ASN A 358 2.23 20.03 7.61
N TRP A 359 3.08 20.93 8.12
CA TRP A 359 3.13 22.34 7.72
C TRP A 359 4.07 22.63 6.55
N ASP A 360 4.78 21.64 6.02
CA ASP A 360 5.74 21.85 4.95
C ASP A 360 5.05 22.16 3.61
N ARG A 361 5.11 23.43 3.20
CA ARG A 361 4.54 23.91 1.94
C ARG A 361 5.17 23.26 0.71
N LYS A 362 6.43 22.82 0.77
CA LYS A 362 7.08 22.14 -0.37
C LYS A 362 6.56 20.72 -0.57
N MET A 363 5.84 20.16 0.42
CA MET A 363 5.15 18.87 0.31
C MET A 363 3.62 19.03 0.14
N TYR A 364 3.15 20.22 -0.27
CA TYR A 364 1.75 20.48 -0.59
C TYR A 364 1.50 20.34 -2.09
N TYR A 365 0.52 19.52 -2.48
CA TYR A 365 0.13 19.35 -3.88
C TYR A 365 -1.07 20.23 -4.23
N SER A 366 -0.82 21.24 -5.06
CA SER A 366 -1.82 22.27 -5.41
C SER A 366 -3.00 21.72 -6.21
N ARG A 367 -2.81 20.75 -7.12
CA ARG A 367 -3.88 20.26 -8.00
C ARG A 367 -5.00 19.51 -7.26
N LYS A 368 -4.66 18.73 -6.23
CA LYS A 368 -5.63 18.01 -5.39
C LYS A 368 -5.87 18.66 -4.02
N ALA A 369 -5.26 19.82 -3.76
CA ALA A 369 -5.28 20.50 -2.46
C ALA A 369 -4.91 19.58 -1.28
N THR A 370 -3.90 18.72 -1.48
CA THR A 370 -3.53 17.66 -0.52
C THR A 370 -2.18 17.98 0.13
N PRO A 371 -2.12 18.23 1.45
CA PRO A 371 -0.85 18.36 2.18
C PRO A 371 -0.22 16.99 2.47
N ALA A 372 1.04 16.98 2.88
CA ALA A 372 1.61 15.84 3.56
C ALA A 372 1.01 15.72 4.96
N GLU A 373 0.68 14.50 5.38
CA GLU A 373 0.14 14.20 6.71
C GLU A 373 0.97 13.10 7.37
N ALA A 374 1.55 13.40 8.53
CA ALA A 374 2.11 12.45 9.47
C ALA A 374 0.96 11.90 10.34
N ARG A 375 0.50 10.70 10.02
CA ARG A 375 -0.61 10.02 10.71
C ARG A 375 -0.17 9.34 11.99
N THR A 376 1.14 9.07 12.11
CA THR A 376 1.79 8.67 13.35
C THR A 376 2.74 9.77 13.85
N THR A 377 2.85 9.90 15.16
CA THR A 377 3.81 10.83 15.77
C THR A 377 5.13 10.17 16.14
N THR A 378 5.19 8.83 16.21
CA THR A 378 6.30 8.14 16.90
C THR A 378 7.45 7.72 15.99
N LEU A 379 7.30 7.77 14.67
CA LEU A 379 8.27 7.19 13.72
C LEU A 379 9.17 8.22 13.03
N ASN A 380 9.12 9.49 13.44
CA ASN A 380 9.78 10.58 12.71
C ASN A 380 11.31 10.41 12.66
N GLU A 381 11.93 9.95 13.74
CA GLU A 381 13.37 9.67 13.80
C GLU A 381 13.81 8.48 12.93
N GLU A 382 12.94 7.49 12.74
CA GLU A 382 13.26 6.26 11.99
C GLU A 382 13.36 6.56 10.49
N LEU A 383 12.72 7.63 10.03
CA LEU A 383 12.83 8.09 8.64
C LEU A 383 14.29 8.38 8.24
N GLY A 384 15.12 8.80 9.21
CA GLY A 384 16.55 9.08 8.97
C GLY A 384 17.45 7.84 8.92
N GLN A 385 16.90 6.64 9.16
CA GLN A 385 17.63 5.38 9.25
C GLN A 385 17.24 4.37 8.16
N ILE A 386 16.38 4.76 7.23
CA ILE A 386 15.88 3.87 6.17
C ILE A 386 17.01 3.48 5.22
N GLU A 387 17.15 2.17 4.99
CA GLU A 387 18.11 1.61 4.04
C GLU A 387 17.42 1.00 2.81
N TYR A 388 16.19 0.47 2.98
CA TYR A 388 15.43 -0.17 1.92
C TYR A 388 14.06 0.50 1.73
N VAL A 389 13.76 0.88 0.50
CA VAL A 389 12.45 1.39 0.06
C VAL A 389 11.81 0.37 -0.87
N PHE A 390 10.70 -0.22 -0.44
CA PHE A 390 9.86 -1.07 -1.27
C PHE A 390 8.76 -0.22 -1.90
N SER A 391 8.78 -0.07 -3.22
CA SER A 391 7.82 0.73 -3.97
C SER A 391 6.91 -0.15 -4.80
N ASP A 392 5.63 0.19 -4.85
CA ASP A 392 4.80 -0.27 -5.96
C ASP A 392 5.13 0.52 -7.24
N LYS A 393 4.77 -0.06 -8.39
CA LYS A 393 4.94 0.56 -9.70
C LYS A 393 3.73 1.41 -10.09
N THR A 394 2.53 0.83 -10.03
CA THR A 394 1.31 1.46 -10.56
C THR A 394 0.81 2.47 -9.55
N GLY A 395 0.41 3.65 -10.00
CA GLY A 395 -0.14 4.69 -9.10
C GLY A 395 0.86 5.32 -8.11
N THR A 396 2.05 4.72 -7.98
CA THR A 396 3.15 5.18 -7.14
C THR A 396 4.30 5.77 -7.96
N LEU A 397 4.99 4.96 -8.78
CA LEU A 397 6.01 5.46 -9.71
C LEU A 397 5.36 6.07 -10.95
N THR A 398 4.26 5.47 -11.40
CA THR A 398 3.46 5.99 -12.52
C THR A 398 2.24 6.77 -12.03
N GLN A 399 1.69 7.64 -12.87
CA GLN A 399 0.46 8.38 -12.61
C GLN A 399 -0.79 7.52 -12.87
N ASN A 400 -0.62 6.30 -13.41
CA ASN A 400 -1.69 5.48 -13.98
C ASN A 400 -2.53 6.26 -15.01
N ILE A 401 -1.86 7.16 -15.75
CA ILE A 401 -2.44 7.93 -16.86
C ILE A 401 -1.78 7.42 -18.12
N MET A 402 -2.55 6.66 -18.89
CA MET A 402 -2.12 6.12 -20.17
C MET A 402 -2.26 7.18 -21.25
N THR A 403 -1.18 7.46 -21.97
CA THR A 403 -1.18 8.46 -23.05
C THR A 403 -0.73 7.82 -24.36
N PHE A 404 -1.52 8.01 -25.41
CA PHE A 404 -1.11 7.59 -26.74
C PHE A 404 0.06 8.45 -27.22
N LYS A 405 1.18 7.81 -27.60
CA LYS A 405 2.41 8.51 -27.96
C LYS A 405 2.80 8.32 -29.41
N LYS A 406 2.90 7.07 -29.85
CA LYS A 406 3.36 6.70 -31.18
C LYS A 406 2.44 5.66 -31.79
N CYS A 407 2.46 5.54 -33.11
CA CYS A 407 1.88 4.40 -33.81
C CYS A 407 2.65 4.09 -35.07
N SER A 408 2.63 2.82 -35.48
CA SER A 408 3.04 2.38 -36.80
C SER A 408 1.79 2.12 -37.62
N ILE A 409 1.59 2.79 -38.75
CA ILE A 409 0.44 2.56 -39.65
C ILE A 409 0.98 2.25 -41.04
N ASN A 410 0.63 1.09 -41.59
CA ASN A 410 1.07 0.65 -42.92
C ASN A 410 2.59 0.78 -43.14
N GLY A 411 3.37 0.49 -42.10
CA GLY A 411 4.83 0.51 -42.15
C GLY A 411 5.46 1.91 -42.02
N ARG A 412 4.72 2.90 -41.53
CA ARG A 412 5.25 4.24 -41.22
C ARG A 412 5.06 4.56 -39.75
N ILE A 413 6.11 5.03 -39.09
CA ILE A 413 6.05 5.52 -37.71
C ILE A 413 5.48 6.93 -37.72
N TYR A 414 4.54 7.18 -36.81
CA TYR A 414 4.00 8.49 -36.49
C TYR A 414 4.19 8.78 -35.00
N GLY A 415 4.45 10.04 -34.67
CA GLY A 415 4.73 10.50 -33.30
C GLY A 415 6.21 10.74 -32.98
N GLU A 416 7.10 10.66 -33.98
CA GLU A 416 8.49 11.13 -33.88
C GLU A 416 8.64 12.54 -34.46
N VAL A 417 9.42 13.40 -33.79
CA VAL A 417 9.72 14.74 -34.30
C VAL A 417 11.16 14.73 -34.82
N HIS A 418 11.31 14.77 -36.14
CA HIS A 418 12.61 14.95 -36.79
C HIS A 418 12.92 16.44 -36.98
N ASP A 419 14.19 16.83 -36.88
CA ASP A 419 14.65 18.15 -37.33
C ASP A 419 14.84 18.17 -38.86
N ASP A 420 14.98 19.35 -39.48
CA ASP A 420 15.14 19.53 -40.94
C ASP A 420 16.33 18.76 -41.57
N LEU A 421 17.22 18.20 -40.73
CA LEU A 421 18.38 17.37 -41.09
C LEU A 421 18.16 15.86 -40.87
N GLY A 422 16.96 15.42 -40.45
CA GLY A 422 16.62 14.00 -40.27
C GLY A 422 17.17 13.35 -38.99
N GLN A 423 17.70 14.12 -38.03
CA GLN A 423 18.16 13.60 -36.74
C GLN A 423 17.03 13.59 -35.70
N LYS A 424 16.98 12.54 -34.86
CA LYS A 424 16.10 12.46 -33.68
C LYS A 424 16.46 13.61 -32.73
N THR A 425 15.48 14.41 -32.34
CA THR A 425 15.68 15.51 -31.37
C THR A 425 15.06 15.17 -30.02
N ASP A 426 15.81 15.40 -28.95
CA ASP A 426 15.28 15.32 -27.58
C ASP A 426 14.13 16.31 -27.38
N MET A 427 13.05 15.83 -26.75
CA MET A 427 11.79 16.52 -26.44
C MET A 427 11.92 17.79 -25.55
N THR A 428 13.13 18.29 -25.29
CA THR A 428 13.41 19.41 -24.37
C THR A 428 13.29 20.79 -25.01
N LYS A 429 13.16 20.91 -26.34
CA LYS A 429 12.88 22.18 -27.01
C LYS A 429 11.36 22.33 -27.26
N LYS A 430 10.76 23.38 -26.68
CA LYS A 430 9.35 23.79 -26.92
C LYS A 430 9.07 23.94 -28.43
N LYS A 431 8.54 22.91 -29.09
CA LYS A 431 7.87 23.00 -30.40
C LYS A 431 6.35 23.06 -30.20
N GLU A 432 5.65 23.67 -31.15
CA GLU A 432 4.20 23.91 -31.11
C GLU A 432 3.44 22.57 -31.22
N THR A 433 2.44 22.37 -30.36
CA THR A 433 1.53 21.22 -30.43
C THR A 433 0.66 21.30 -31.68
N VAL A 434 0.30 20.16 -32.27
CA VAL A 434 -0.67 20.09 -33.37
C VAL A 434 -1.93 20.87 -32.97
N GLY A 435 -2.31 21.88 -33.77
CA GLY A 435 -3.57 22.58 -33.57
C GLY A 435 -4.73 21.71 -34.04
N PHE A 436 -5.47 21.10 -33.11
CA PHE A 436 -6.69 20.35 -33.42
C PHE A 436 -7.82 21.30 -33.82
N SER A 437 -7.75 21.89 -35.02
CA SER A 437 -8.79 22.76 -35.58
C SER A 437 -10.06 22.00 -35.99
N VAL A 438 -10.02 20.67 -36.00
CA VAL A 438 -11.06 19.79 -36.57
C VAL A 438 -12.16 19.40 -35.57
N SER A 439 -11.96 19.53 -34.25
CA SER A 439 -12.96 19.06 -33.25
C SER A 439 -13.23 20.09 -32.14
N PRO A 440 -14.46 20.65 -32.03
CA PRO A 440 -14.88 21.51 -30.91
C PRO A 440 -14.82 20.82 -29.53
N GLN A 441 -14.76 19.49 -29.53
CA GLN A 441 -14.79 18.61 -28.36
C GLN A 441 -13.43 17.97 -28.03
N ALA A 442 -12.34 18.42 -28.68
CA ALA A 442 -10.99 17.90 -28.45
C ALA A 442 -10.52 18.11 -27.00
N ASP A 443 -9.90 17.09 -26.43
CA ASP A 443 -9.34 17.16 -25.08
C ASP A 443 -8.09 18.04 -25.07
N ARG A 444 -8.13 19.14 -24.32
CA ARG A 444 -7.00 20.09 -24.19
C ARG A 444 -5.74 19.47 -23.57
N THR A 445 -5.85 18.29 -22.96
CA THR A 445 -4.74 17.58 -22.33
C THR A 445 -3.97 16.67 -23.29
N PHE A 446 -4.53 16.35 -24.45
CA PHE A 446 -3.88 15.52 -25.45
C PHE A 446 -2.85 16.32 -26.23
N GLN A 447 -1.59 15.89 -26.17
CA GLN A 447 -0.48 16.53 -26.85
C GLN A 447 0.10 15.54 -27.87
N PHE A 448 -0.16 15.80 -29.14
CA PHE A 448 0.47 15.11 -30.26
C PHE A 448 1.29 16.14 -31.04
N PHE A 449 2.48 15.75 -31.47
CA PHE A 449 3.47 16.69 -32.02
C PHE A 449 3.74 16.46 -33.50
N ASP A 450 3.44 15.27 -34.02
CA ASP A 450 3.69 14.92 -35.41
C ASP A 450 2.56 15.44 -36.32
N HIS A 451 2.92 16.35 -37.24
CA HIS A 451 2.00 16.96 -38.20
C HIS A 451 1.72 16.04 -39.41
N HIS A 452 2.57 15.05 -39.70
CA HIS A 452 2.41 14.16 -40.85
C HIS A 452 1.20 13.22 -40.72
N LEU A 453 0.84 12.84 -39.49
CA LEU A 453 -0.36 12.03 -39.25
C LEU A 453 -1.62 12.84 -39.59
N MET A 454 -1.68 14.10 -39.17
CA MET A 454 -2.81 14.98 -39.49
C MET A 454 -2.93 15.25 -40.99
N GLU A 455 -1.80 15.51 -41.65
CA GLU A 455 -1.77 15.67 -43.11
C GLU A 455 -2.31 14.42 -43.80
N SER A 456 -1.93 13.22 -43.34
CA SER A 456 -2.42 11.96 -43.89
C SER A 456 -3.91 11.73 -43.66
N ILE A 457 -4.46 12.22 -42.54
CA ILE A 457 -5.91 12.19 -42.24
C ILE A 457 -6.67 13.15 -43.18
N GLU A 458 -6.17 14.37 -43.36
CA GLU A 458 -6.76 15.39 -44.24
C GLU A 458 -6.70 14.99 -45.72
N LEU A 459 -5.61 14.32 -46.14
CA LEU A 459 -5.48 13.74 -47.48
C LEU A 459 -6.38 12.51 -47.71
N GLY A 460 -6.99 11.97 -46.66
CA GLY A 460 -7.92 10.84 -46.76
C GLY A 460 -7.25 9.49 -47.00
N ASP A 461 -6.07 9.23 -46.42
CA ASP A 461 -5.41 7.92 -46.56
C ASP A 461 -6.33 6.79 -46.01
N PRO A 462 -6.75 5.83 -46.85
CA PRO A 462 -7.70 4.79 -46.46
C PRO A 462 -7.16 3.90 -45.34
N LYS A 463 -5.85 3.64 -45.26
CA LYS A 463 -5.27 2.80 -44.21
C LYS A 463 -5.23 3.53 -42.86
N VAL A 464 -4.99 4.84 -42.86
CA VAL A 464 -5.02 5.68 -41.65
C VAL A 464 -6.45 5.82 -41.13
N HIS A 465 -7.42 6.08 -41.99
CA HIS A 465 -8.83 6.14 -41.60
C HIS A 465 -9.31 4.80 -41.04
N GLU A 466 -8.94 3.68 -41.65
CA GLU A 466 -9.31 2.35 -41.17
C GLU A 466 -8.69 2.04 -39.80
N PHE A 467 -7.44 2.45 -39.58
CA PHE A 467 -6.77 2.34 -38.29
C PHE A 467 -7.51 3.13 -37.20
N LEU A 468 -7.89 4.38 -37.48
CA LEU A 468 -8.62 5.22 -36.52
C LEU A 468 -10.05 4.73 -36.26
N ARG A 469 -10.75 4.21 -37.27
CA ARG A 469 -12.05 3.54 -37.09
C ARG A 469 -11.94 2.36 -36.15
N LEU A 470 -10.92 1.52 -36.32
CA LEU A 470 -10.71 0.39 -35.43
C LEU A 470 -10.53 0.86 -33.98
N LEU A 471 -9.72 1.90 -33.74
CA LEU A 471 -9.54 2.46 -32.40
C LEU A 471 -10.86 2.98 -31.79
N ALA A 472 -11.77 3.51 -32.62
CA ALA A 472 -13.07 4.04 -32.20
C ALA A 472 -14.21 3.00 -32.14
N LEU A 473 -14.01 1.77 -32.64
CA LEU A 473 -15.04 0.72 -32.69
C LEU A 473 -14.70 -0.50 -31.82
N CYS A 474 -13.42 -0.89 -31.77
CA CYS A 474 -12.96 -2.09 -31.08
C CYS A 474 -12.54 -1.75 -29.64
N HIS A 475 -13.49 -1.56 -28.73
CA HIS A 475 -13.25 -1.29 -27.30
C HIS A 475 -14.48 -1.59 -26.42
N THR A 476 -14.34 -1.54 -25.09
CA THR A 476 -15.46 -1.58 -24.12
C THR A 476 -15.79 -0.22 -23.49
N VAL A 477 -15.10 0.85 -23.90
CA VAL A 477 -15.36 2.22 -23.41
C VAL A 477 -16.83 2.61 -23.58
N MET A 478 -17.38 3.21 -22.53
CA MET A 478 -18.73 3.78 -22.50
C MET A 478 -18.64 5.31 -22.48
N SER A 479 -19.57 5.97 -23.16
CA SER A 479 -19.65 7.42 -23.22
C SER A 479 -20.80 7.93 -22.37
N GLU A 480 -20.53 8.98 -21.59
CA GLU A 480 -21.53 9.76 -20.88
C GLU A 480 -21.43 11.23 -21.26
N GLU A 481 -22.56 11.93 -21.33
CA GLU A 481 -22.57 13.38 -21.45
C GLU A 481 -22.78 14.01 -20.08
N ASN A 482 -21.84 14.87 -19.69
CA ASN A 482 -21.98 15.68 -18.48
C ASN A 482 -23.11 16.70 -18.61
N SER A 483 -23.52 17.28 -17.49
CA SER A 483 -24.49 18.39 -17.43
C SER A 483 -24.12 19.61 -18.29
N ALA A 484 -22.84 19.72 -18.70
CA ALA A 484 -22.31 20.77 -19.59
C ALA A 484 -22.22 20.36 -21.08
N GLY A 485 -22.73 19.17 -21.46
CA GLY A 485 -22.67 18.64 -22.83
C GLY A 485 -21.29 18.14 -23.27
N GLN A 486 -20.37 17.90 -22.33
CA GLN A 486 -19.05 17.32 -22.61
C GLN A 486 -19.11 15.80 -22.52
N LEU A 487 -18.58 15.11 -23.54
CA LEU A 487 -18.43 13.65 -23.56
C LEU A 487 -17.28 13.21 -22.63
N ILE A 488 -17.64 12.46 -21.59
CA ILE A 488 -16.73 11.72 -20.71
C ILE A 488 -16.71 10.26 -21.12
N TYR A 489 -15.50 9.72 -21.28
CA TYR A 489 -15.29 8.30 -21.51
C TYR A 489 -15.01 7.58 -20.20
N GLN A 490 -15.86 6.60 -19.91
CA GLN A 490 -15.65 5.66 -18.81
C GLN A 490 -15.06 4.37 -19.37
N VAL A 491 -13.96 3.92 -18.77
CA VAL A 491 -13.08 2.92 -19.35
C VAL A 491 -12.93 1.74 -18.39
N GLN A 492 -12.96 0.52 -18.93
CA GLN A 492 -12.63 -0.69 -18.16
C GLN A 492 -11.12 -0.95 -18.12
N SER A 493 -10.39 -0.39 -19.08
CA SER A 493 -8.92 -0.43 -19.11
C SER A 493 -8.44 0.95 -19.54
N PRO A 494 -7.46 1.55 -18.81
CA PRO A 494 -6.94 2.86 -19.15
C PRO A 494 -6.22 2.87 -20.51
N ASP A 495 -5.65 1.73 -20.93
CA ASP A 495 -5.03 1.56 -22.25
C ASP A 495 -6.08 1.80 -23.36
N GLU A 496 -7.30 1.24 -23.22
CA GLU A 496 -8.38 1.49 -24.18
C GLU A 496 -8.84 2.95 -24.14
N GLY A 497 -8.92 3.53 -22.94
CA GLY A 497 -9.23 4.94 -22.76
C GLY A 497 -8.30 5.86 -23.54
N ALA A 498 -6.99 5.58 -23.49
CA ALA A 498 -5.98 6.33 -24.23
C ALA A 498 -6.18 6.21 -25.75
N LEU A 499 -6.47 5.01 -26.24
CA LEU A 499 -6.72 4.74 -27.66
C LEU A 499 -7.97 5.46 -28.18
N VAL A 500 -9.09 5.37 -27.47
CA VAL A 500 -10.35 6.03 -27.85
C VAL A 500 -10.23 7.56 -27.75
N THR A 501 -9.51 8.05 -26.75
CA THR A 501 -9.22 9.49 -26.61
C THR A 501 -8.34 9.98 -27.76
N ALA A 502 -7.34 9.20 -28.18
CA ALA A 502 -6.54 9.51 -29.36
C ALA A 502 -7.40 9.56 -30.63
N ALA A 503 -8.25 8.56 -30.87
CA ALA A 503 -9.18 8.54 -31.99
C ALA A 503 -10.11 9.78 -32.01
N LYS A 504 -10.68 10.14 -30.85
CA LYS A 504 -11.52 11.34 -30.67
C LYS A 504 -10.78 12.61 -31.08
N ASN A 505 -9.53 12.78 -30.62
CA ASN A 505 -8.75 13.98 -30.93
C ASN A 505 -8.29 14.04 -32.39
N LEU A 506 -8.16 12.88 -33.04
CA LEU A 506 -7.86 12.74 -34.47
C LEU A 506 -9.12 12.76 -35.37
N GLY A 507 -10.29 13.10 -34.81
CA GLY A 507 -11.52 13.33 -35.57
C GLY A 507 -12.45 12.10 -35.73
N PHE A 508 -12.18 11.01 -35.02
CA PHE A 508 -13.03 9.80 -34.97
C PHE A 508 -13.61 9.66 -33.56
N ILE A 509 -14.74 10.32 -33.32
CA ILE A 509 -15.30 10.48 -31.97
C ILE A 509 -16.32 9.38 -31.68
N PHE A 510 -16.04 8.53 -30.71
CA PHE A 510 -17.04 7.60 -30.19
C PHE A 510 -18.15 8.35 -29.44
N LYS A 511 -19.41 8.16 -29.83
CA LYS A 511 -20.57 8.88 -29.25
C LYS A 511 -21.40 8.04 -28.32
N SER A 512 -21.78 6.84 -28.73
CA SER A 512 -22.65 5.96 -27.95
C SER A 512 -22.59 4.53 -28.46
N ARG A 513 -22.93 3.59 -27.56
CA ARG A 513 -23.07 2.17 -27.86
C ARG A 513 -24.37 1.64 -27.27
N THR A 514 -25.04 0.80 -28.05
CA THR A 514 -26.13 -0.08 -27.60
C THR A 514 -25.70 -1.54 -27.82
N PRO A 515 -26.45 -2.55 -27.32
CA PRO A 515 -26.14 -3.95 -27.60
C PRO A 515 -26.11 -4.30 -29.10
N GLU A 516 -26.77 -3.51 -29.96
CA GLU A 516 -26.93 -3.80 -31.39
C GLU A 516 -26.21 -2.78 -32.30
N THR A 517 -25.80 -1.62 -31.78
CA THR A 517 -25.22 -0.55 -32.60
C THR A 517 -24.11 0.23 -31.90
N ILE A 518 -23.17 0.75 -32.68
CA ILE A 518 -22.12 1.66 -32.24
C ILE A 518 -22.20 2.91 -33.11
N THR A 519 -22.31 4.09 -32.50
CA THR A 519 -22.34 5.36 -33.23
C THR A 519 -21.06 6.14 -33.00
N ILE A 520 -20.41 6.52 -34.10
CA ILE A 520 -19.20 7.34 -34.11
C ILE A 520 -19.41 8.57 -35.01
N GLU A 521 -18.68 9.65 -34.74
CA GLU A 521 -18.61 10.84 -35.58
C GLU A 521 -17.26 10.84 -36.30
N GLU A 522 -17.27 10.55 -37.61
CA GLU A 522 -16.10 10.54 -38.48
C GLU A 522 -15.96 11.90 -39.17
N LEU A 523 -14.94 12.68 -38.80
CA LEU A 523 -14.63 13.98 -39.40
C LEU A 523 -15.86 14.92 -39.50
N GLY A 524 -16.72 14.91 -38.47
CA GLY A 524 -17.95 15.70 -38.39
C GLY A 524 -19.22 15.02 -38.92
N THR A 525 -19.12 13.80 -39.46
CA THR A 525 -20.27 13.04 -39.97
C THR A 525 -20.63 11.91 -39.01
N LEU A 526 -21.89 11.86 -38.55
CA LEU A 526 -22.40 10.77 -37.72
C LEU A 526 -22.59 9.50 -38.54
N VAL A 527 -21.93 8.42 -38.12
CA VAL A 527 -21.96 7.10 -38.74
C VAL A 527 -22.36 6.07 -37.69
N THR A 528 -23.42 5.30 -37.98
CA THR A 528 -23.89 4.22 -37.10
C THR A 528 -23.56 2.85 -37.70
N TYR A 529 -22.78 2.07 -36.95
CA TYR A 529 -22.41 0.71 -37.25
C TYR A 529 -23.36 -0.26 -36.54
N GLN A 530 -23.76 -1.33 -37.22
CA GLN A 530 -24.48 -2.44 -36.59
C GLN A 530 -23.46 -3.37 -35.93
N LEU A 531 -23.55 -3.56 -34.62
CA LEU A 531 -22.73 -4.49 -33.85
C LEU A 531 -23.30 -5.89 -34.02
N LEU A 532 -22.57 -6.77 -34.70
CA LEU A 532 -23.01 -8.14 -34.99
C LEU A 532 -22.50 -9.15 -33.97
N ALA A 533 -21.24 -9.00 -33.54
CA ALA A 533 -20.67 -9.84 -32.48
C ALA A 533 -19.57 -9.09 -31.74
N PHE A 534 -19.47 -9.36 -30.44
CA PHE A 534 -18.43 -8.82 -29.58
C PHE A 534 -17.64 -9.97 -28.97
N LEU A 535 -16.33 -10.00 -29.19
CA LEU A 535 -15.43 -11.03 -28.71
C LEU A 535 -14.55 -10.42 -27.62
N ASP A 536 -15.01 -10.58 -26.38
CA ASP A 536 -14.40 -9.99 -25.20
C ASP A 536 -12.93 -10.37 -25.02
N PHE A 537 -12.17 -9.44 -24.43
CA PHE A 537 -10.82 -9.72 -23.97
C PHE A 537 -10.83 -10.77 -22.86
N ASN A 538 -9.92 -11.73 -22.95
CA ASN A 538 -9.63 -12.69 -21.88
C ASN A 538 -8.12 -12.90 -21.78
N ASN A 539 -7.60 -13.07 -20.56
CA ASN A 539 -6.20 -13.35 -20.26
C ASN A 539 -5.62 -14.55 -21.02
N PHE A 540 -6.47 -15.54 -21.36
CA PHE A 540 -6.05 -16.68 -22.19
C PHE A 540 -5.84 -16.28 -23.66
N ARG A 541 -6.76 -15.49 -24.25
CA ARG A 541 -6.69 -15.11 -25.67
C ARG A 541 -5.81 -13.89 -25.95
N LYS A 542 -5.63 -12.99 -24.98
CA LYS A 542 -4.82 -11.75 -25.03
C LYS A 542 -5.12 -10.81 -26.22
N ARG A 543 -6.36 -10.82 -26.70
CA ARG A 543 -6.87 -9.99 -27.80
C ARG A 543 -8.36 -9.71 -27.59
N MET A 544 -8.87 -8.68 -28.25
CA MET A 544 -10.28 -8.32 -28.33
C MET A 544 -10.65 -8.14 -29.79
N SER A 545 -11.86 -8.59 -30.15
CA SER A 545 -12.35 -8.41 -31.52
C SER A 545 -13.80 -7.96 -31.55
N VAL A 546 -14.16 -7.21 -32.60
CA VAL A 546 -15.52 -6.72 -32.84
C VAL A 546 -15.88 -6.97 -34.28
N ILE A 547 -17.09 -7.48 -34.50
CA ILE A 547 -17.65 -7.66 -35.83
C ILE A 547 -18.75 -6.63 -36.01
N VAL A 548 -18.57 -5.75 -37.01
CA VAL A 548 -19.52 -4.69 -37.33
C VAL A 548 -19.96 -4.79 -38.79
N ARG A 549 -21.19 -4.37 -39.06
CA ARG A 549 -21.65 -4.04 -40.41
C ARG A 549 -21.68 -2.53 -40.57
N ASN A 550 -20.97 -2.03 -41.58
CA ASN A 550 -20.96 -0.60 -41.91
C ASN A 550 -22.27 -0.18 -42.62
N PRO A 551 -22.55 1.13 -42.76
CA PRO A 551 -23.75 1.60 -43.45
C PRO A 551 -23.85 1.18 -44.93
N GLU A 552 -22.72 0.83 -45.55
CA GLU A 552 -22.62 0.36 -46.93
C GLU A 552 -22.95 -1.14 -47.07
N GLY A 553 -23.18 -1.84 -45.95
CA GLY A 553 -23.56 -3.25 -45.89
C GLY A 553 -22.40 -4.23 -45.76
N GLN A 554 -21.14 -3.77 -45.77
CA GLN A 554 -19.95 -4.61 -45.62
C GLN A 554 -19.77 -5.03 -44.15
N ILE A 555 -19.45 -6.31 -43.94
CA ILE A 555 -19.11 -6.85 -42.63
C ILE A 555 -17.59 -6.82 -42.46
N LYS A 556 -17.13 -6.21 -41.36
CA LYS A 556 -15.72 -6.19 -41.00
C LYS A 556 -15.51 -6.73 -39.60
N LEU A 557 -14.48 -7.55 -39.46
CA LEU A 557 -13.91 -7.98 -38.21
C LEU A 557 -12.72 -7.08 -37.90
N TYR A 558 -12.74 -6.42 -36.75
CA TYR A 558 -11.64 -5.65 -36.22
C TYR A 558 -11.06 -6.35 -35.01
N SER A 559 -9.73 -6.46 -34.92
CA SER A 559 -9.04 -7.11 -33.81
C SER A 559 -7.85 -6.30 -33.32
N LYS A 560 -7.69 -6.23 -32.00
CA LYS A 560 -6.54 -5.61 -31.34
C LYS A 560 -6.02 -6.53 -30.22
N GLY A 561 -4.72 -6.58 -30.02
CA GLY A 561 -4.14 -7.43 -28.98
C GLY A 561 -2.62 -7.43 -28.96
N ALA A 562 -2.05 -8.38 -28.22
CA ALA A 562 -0.61 -8.58 -28.17
C ALA A 562 -0.06 -8.92 -29.57
N ASP A 563 1.09 -8.35 -29.90
CA ASP A 563 1.84 -8.57 -31.15
C ASP A 563 2.04 -10.05 -31.48
N THR A 564 2.63 -10.81 -30.57
CA THR A 564 2.85 -12.26 -30.70
C THR A 564 1.58 -13.04 -31.05
N ILE A 565 0.43 -12.63 -30.51
CA ILE A 565 -0.84 -13.34 -30.69
C ILE A 565 -1.51 -12.97 -32.02
N LEU A 566 -1.50 -11.69 -32.39
CA LEU A 566 -2.07 -11.28 -33.67
C LEU A 566 -1.22 -11.75 -34.84
N PHE A 567 0.12 -11.75 -34.70
CA PHE A 567 1.04 -12.14 -35.76
C PHE A 567 0.87 -13.59 -36.22
N GLU A 568 0.59 -14.51 -35.29
CA GLU A 568 0.24 -15.91 -35.60
C GLU A 568 -1.06 -16.08 -36.42
N ARG A 569 -1.90 -15.05 -36.45
CA ARG A 569 -3.24 -15.05 -37.06
C ARG A 569 -3.33 -14.21 -38.33
N LEU A 570 -2.21 -13.61 -38.75
CA LEU A 570 -2.18 -12.81 -39.97
C LEU A 570 -2.19 -13.69 -41.22
N HIS A 571 -2.80 -13.19 -42.29
CA HIS A 571 -2.71 -13.79 -43.61
C HIS A 571 -1.25 -13.70 -44.12
N PRO A 572 -0.71 -14.73 -44.82
CA PRO A 572 0.68 -14.76 -45.29
C PRO A 572 1.10 -13.60 -46.20
N SER A 573 0.15 -12.89 -46.82
CA SER A 573 0.43 -11.71 -47.64
C SER A 573 1.01 -10.51 -46.89
N ASN A 574 1.08 -10.56 -45.55
CA ASN A 574 1.58 -9.46 -44.72
C ASN A 574 3.07 -9.58 -44.36
N GLU A 575 3.83 -10.55 -44.88
CA GLU A 575 5.24 -10.81 -44.46
C GLU A 575 6.15 -9.55 -44.49
N ASP A 576 6.08 -8.76 -45.56
CA ASP A 576 6.88 -7.52 -45.69
C ASP A 576 6.47 -6.45 -44.66
N LEU A 577 5.16 -6.31 -44.41
CA LEU A 577 4.63 -5.34 -43.45
C LEU A 577 4.85 -5.79 -42.00
N LEU A 578 4.81 -7.12 -41.78
CA LEU A 578 5.01 -7.77 -40.50
C LEU A 578 6.43 -7.54 -39.99
N THR A 579 7.44 -7.78 -40.83
CA THR A 579 8.86 -7.57 -40.48
C THR A 579 9.11 -6.12 -40.07
N LEU A 580 8.66 -5.17 -40.89
CA LEU A 580 8.86 -3.75 -40.61
C LEU A 580 8.07 -3.26 -39.37
N THR A 581 6.84 -3.72 -39.18
CA THR A 581 6.05 -3.39 -37.98
C THR A 581 6.62 -4.05 -36.72
N SER A 582 7.22 -5.24 -36.83
CA SER A 582 7.91 -5.93 -35.72
C SER A 582 9.13 -5.15 -35.24
N ASP A 583 9.90 -4.57 -36.17
CA ASP A 583 11.03 -3.70 -35.82
C ASP A 583 10.55 -2.46 -35.08
N HIS A 584 9.49 -1.79 -35.57
CA HIS A 584 8.91 -0.63 -34.90
C HIS A 584 8.36 -0.96 -33.50
N LEU A 585 7.72 -2.11 -33.34
CA LEU A 585 7.23 -2.58 -32.04
C LEU A 585 8.37 -2.80 -31.05
N SER A 586 9.49 -3.34 -31.53
CA SER A 586 10.69 -3.56 -30.71
C SER A 586 11.32 -2.24 -30.28
N GLU A 587 11.34 -1.24 -31.18
CA GLU A 587 11.78 0.12 -30.87
C GLU A 587 10.87 0.79 -29.82
N PHE A 588 9.55 0.73 -30.00
CA PHE A 588 8.59 1.27 -29.04
C PHE A 588 8.71 0.59 -27.66
N ALA A 589 8.89 -0.74 -27.65
CA ALA A 589 9.09 -1.49 -26.42
C ALA A 589 10.41 -1.10 -25.72
N GLY A 590 11.48 -0.84 -26.49
CA GLY A 590 12.77 -0.34 -25.98
C GLY A 590 12.69 1.05 -25.35
N GLU A 591 11.79 1.91 -25.85
CA GLU A 591 11.48 3.21 -25.23
C GLU A 591 10.54 3.10 -24.01
N GLY A 592 10.13 1.89 -23.65
CA GLY A 592 9.26 1.64 -22.50
C GLY A 592 7.76 1.80 -22.78
N LEU A 593 7.35 1.93 -24.04
CA LEU A 593 5.95 2.07 -24.43
C LEU A 593 5.24 0.71 -24.44
N ARG A 594 3.98 0.69 -24.02
CA ARG A 594 3.11 -0.49 -24.16
C ARG A 594 2.60 -0.58 -25.59
N THR A 595 2.80 -1.73 -26.21
CA THR A 595 2.47 -1.92 -27.61
C THR A 595 1.25 -2.83 -27.80
N LEU A 596 0.44 -2.53 -28.81
CA LEU A 596 -0.63 -3.41 -29.29
C LEU A 596 -0.60 -3.47 -30.82
N ALA A 597 -0.69 -4.68 -31.37
CA ALA A 597 -0.90 -4.90 -32.78
C ALA A 597 -2.39 -4.78 -33.12
N ILE A 598 -2.67 -4.32 -34.35
CA ILE A 598 -4.00 -4.02 -34.82
C ILE A 598 -4.19 -4.60 -36.22
N ALA A 599 -5.26 -5.38 -36.40
CA ALA A 599 -5.57 -6.04 -37.66
C ALA A 599 -7.08 -6.06 -37.94
N TYR A 600 -7.45 -6.28 -39.19
CA TYR A 600 -8.84 -6.38 -39.63
C TYR A 600 -9.02 -7.50 -40.66
N ARG A 601 -10.26 -7.90 -40.90
CA ARG A 601 -10.64 -8.82 -41.98
C ARG A 601 -12.01 -8.47 -42.50
N ASP A 602 -12.14 -8.37 -43.82
CA ASP A 602 -13.44 -8.25 -44.47
C ASP A 602 -14.10 -9.64 -44.48
N LEU A 603 -15.36 -9.73 -44.07
CA LEU A 603 -16.10 -10.99 -43.97
C LEU A 603 -17.22 -11.07 -45.00
N ASP A 604 -17.35 -12.23 -45.64
CA ASP A 604 -18.49 -12.52 -46.49
C ASP A 604 -19.77 -12.71 -45.68
N ASP A 605 -20.86 -12.06 -46.13
CA ASP A 605 -22.20 -12.13 -45.49
C ASP A 605 -22.70 -13.58 -45.32
N LYS A 606 -22.38 -14.47 -46.27
CA LYS A 606 -22.79 -15.88 -46.22
C LYS A 606 -22.02 -16.64 -45.15
N TYR A 607 -20.69 -16.49 -45.13
CA TYR A 607 -19.83 -17.12 -44.14
C TYR A 607 -20.19 -16.65 -42.72
N PHE A 608 -20.39 -15.34 -42.53
CA PHE A 608 -20.77 -14.79 -41.24
C PHE A 608 -22.11 -15.35 -40.72
N LYS A 609 -23.14 -15.50 -41.58
CA LYS A 609 -24.43 -16.07 -41.17
C LYS A 609 -24.31 -17.53 -40.72
N GLU A 610 -23.48 -18.32 -41.39
CA GLU A 610 -23.22 -19.72 -41.01
C GLU A 610 -22.49 -19.77 -39.66
N TRP A 611 -21.44 -18.95 -39.49
CA TRP A 611 -20.69 -18.86 -38.25
C TRP A 611 -21.54 -18.33 -37.07
N HIS A 612 -22.37 -17.30 -37.30
CA HIS A 612 -23.24 -16.73 -36.27
C HIS A 612 -24.27 -17.75 -35.77
N LYS A 613 -24.81 -18.57 -36.68
CA LYS A 613 -25.70 -19.67 -36.29
C LYS A 613 -24.99 -20.70 -35.42
N MET A 614 -23.75 -21.07 -35.77
CA MET A 614 -22.94 -21.97 -34.93
C MET A 614 -22.63 -21.36 -33.56
N LEU A 615 -22.45 -20.04 -33.48
CA LEU A 615 -22.26 -19.33 -32.22
C LEU A 615 -23.52 -19.32 -31.35
N GLU A 616 -24.70 -19.11 -31.93
CA GLU A 616 -25.99 -19.22 -31.20
C GLU A 616 -26.20 -20.64 -30.66
N ASP A 617 -25.92 -21.65 -31.48
CA ASP A 617 -26.00 -23.07 -31.09
C ASP A 617 -24.99 -23.38 -29.96
N ALA A 618 -23.76 -22.85 -30.02
CA ALA A 618 -22.77 -23.00 -28.95
C ALA A 618 -23.19 -22.30 -27.66
N ASN A 619 -23.80 -21.11 -27.75
CA ASN A 619 -24.30 -20.34 -26.60
C ASN A 619 -25.48 -21.01 -25.88
N THR A 620 -26.22 -21.88 -26.57
CA THR A 620 -27.35 -22.61 -25.97
C THR A 620 -26.96 -23.98 -25.38
N SER A 621 -25.73 -24.44 -25.63
CA SER A 621 -25.20 -25.70 -25.07
C SER A 621 -24.93 -25.62 -23.56
N THR A 622 -25.24 -26.69 -22.83
CA THR A 622 -24.91 -26.85 -21.40
C THR A 622 -23.56 -27.50 -21.15
N ASP A 623 -23.08 -28.35 -22.07
CA ASP A 623 -21.79 -29.05 -21.95
C ASP A 623 -20.72 -28.34 -22.80
N GLU A 624 -19.53 -28.13 -22.20
CA GLU A 624 -18.32 -27.56 -22.84
C GLU A 624 -18.55 -26.24 -23.58
N ARG A 625 -19.52 -25.44 -23.11
CA ARG A 625 -19.94 -24.17 -23.74
C ARG A 625 -18.74 -23.26 -24.02
N ASP A 626 -17.91 -23.01 -23.01
CA ASP A 626 -16.80 -22.05 -23.10
C ASP A 626 -15.72 -22.52 -24.08
N GLU A 627 -15.45 -23.82 -24.15
CA GLU A 627 -14.47 -24.40 -25.09
C GLU A 627 -14.97 -24.32 -26.53
N ARG A 628 -16.25 -24.61 -26.78
CA ARG A 628 -16.85 -24.48 -28.13
C ARG A 628 -16.85 -23.03 -28.61
N ILE A 629 -17.23 -22.10 -27.73
CA ILE A 629 -17.21 -20.67 -28.05
C ILE A 629 -15.76 -20.22 -28.33
N ALA A 630 -14.80 -20.65 -27.52
CA ALA A 630 -13.39 -20.34 -27.75
C ALA A 630 -12.90 -20.86 -29.10
N GLY A 631 -13.29 -22.08 -29.49
CA GLY A 631 -12.96 -22.65 -30.81
C GLY A 631 -13.55 -21.86 -31.97
N LEU A 632 -14.80 -21.39 -31.87
CA LEU A 632 -15.44 -20.55 -32.90
C LEU A 632 -14.77 -19.19 -33.04
N TYR A 633 -14.35 -18.60 -31.92
CA TYR A 633 -13.59 -17.36 -31.92
C TYR A 633 -12.22 -17.52 -32.57
N GLU A 634 -11.51 -18.60 -32.25
CA GLU A 634 -10.24 -18.95 -32.88
C GLU A 634 -10.37 -19.15 -34.40
N GLU A 635 -11.48 -19.69 -34.87
CA GLU A 635 -11.73 -19.90 -36.30
C GLU A 635 -11.92 -18.59 -37.07
N ILE A 636 -12.80 -17.70 -36.59
CA ILE A 636 -13.14 -16.47 -37.29
C ILE A 636 -12.00 -15.44 -37.28
N GLU A 637 -11.09 -15.53 -36.31
CA GLU A 637 -9.95 -14.61 -36.14
C GLU A 637 -8.68 -15.05 -36.90
N LYS A 638 -8.78 -15.99 -37.84
CA LYS A 638 -7.67 -16.36 -38.74
C LYS A 638 -7.57 -15.43 -39.95
N ASP A 639 -6.43 -15.45 -40.64
CA ASP A 639 -6.22 -14.73 -41.90
C ASP A 639 -6.52 -13.22 -41.83
N LEU A 640 -6.12 -12.60 -40.72
CA LEU A 640 -6.27 -11.16 -40.51
C LEU A 640 -5.26 -10.36 -41.36
N MET A 641 -5.63 -9.15 -41.77
CA MET A 641 -4.77 -8.20 -42.46
C MET A 641 -4.21 -7.17 -41.48
N LEU A 642 -2.88 -7.04 -41.43
CA LEU A 642 -2.21 -6.12 -40.50
C LEU A 642 -2.46 -4.67 -40.93
N LEU A 643 -2.93 -3.83 -40.00
CA LEU A 643 -3.00 -2.38 -40.20
C LEU A 643 -1.77 -1.68 -39.63
N GLY A 644 -1.28 -2.16 -38.50
CA GLY A 644 -0.14 -1.59 -37.82
C GLY A 644 -0.13 -1.86 -36.32
N ALA A 645 0.44 -0.92 -35.56
CA ALA A 645 0.63 -1.02 -34.13
C ALA A 645 0.44 0.33 -33.43
N THR A 646 0.06 0.27 -32.16
CA THR A 646 -0.05 1.44 -31.27
C THR A 646 1.01 1.36 -30.18
N ALA A 647 1.41 2.51 -29.65
CA ALA A 647 2.32 2.63 -28.53
C ALA A 647 1.77 3.65 -27.51
N VAL A 648 1.53 3.16 -26.30
CA VAL A 648 0.92 3.90 -25.19
C VAL A 648 1.94 4.02 -24.05
N GLU A 649 2.17 5.23 -23.58
CA GLU A 649 3.05 5.50 -22.43
C GLU A 649 2.24 5.47 -21.12
N ASP A 650 2.75 4.72 -20.15
CA ASP A 650 2.34 4.80 -18.74
C ASP A 650 3.19 5.88 -18.05
N LYS A 651 2.64 7.09 -17.95
CA LYS A 651 3.43 8.27 -17.58
C LYS A 651 3.95 8.18 -16.14
N LEU A 652 5.24 8.44 -15.93
CA LEU A 652 5.84 8.56 -14.59
C LEU A 652 5.28 9.76 -13.81
N GLN A 653 5.26 9.68 -12.47
CA GLN A 653 4.98 10.86 -11.65
C GLN A 653 6.06 11.93 -11.81
N ASP A 654 5.69 13.19 -11.59
CA ASP A 654 6.62 14.31 -11.71
C ASP A 654 7.74 14.16 -10.67
N GLY A 655 9.01 14.19 -11.11
CA GLY A 655 10.19 14.14 -10.23
C GLY A 655 10.59 12.75 -9.71
N VAL A 656 10.03 11.66 -10.27
CA VAL A 656 10.41 10.28 -9.89
C VAL A 656 11.88 10.00 -10.15
N ILE A 657 12.39 10.31 -11.34
CA ILE A 657 13.78 10.06 -11.74
C ILE A 657 14.76 10.79 -10.81
N GLU A 658 14.50 12.06 -10.53
CA GLU A 658 15.31 12.89 -9.61
C GLU A 658 15.31 12.31 -8.19
N THR A 659 14.15 11.84 -7.72
CA THR A 659 13.98 11.24 -6.40
C THR A 659 14.73 9.92 -6.29
N VAL A 660 14.55 9.02 -7.25
CA VAL A 660 15.22 7.70 -7.28
C VAL A 660 16.73 7.88 -7.30
N THR A 661 17.23 8.81 -8.12
CA THR A 661 18.66 9.11 -8.22
C THR A 661 19.19 9.67 -6.90
N SER A 662 18.47 10.62 -6.29
CA SER A 662 18.86 11.22 -5.00
C SER A 662 18.88 10.20 -3.86
N LEU A 663 17.91 9.29 -3.82
CA LEU A 663 17.86 8.21 -2.82
C LEU A 663 18.96 7.18 -3.05
N SER A 664 19.26 6.82 -4.31
CA SER A 664 20.38 5.93 -4.63
C SER A 664 21.73 6.56 -4.25
N LEU A 665 21.92 7.85 -4.48
CA LEU A 665 23.12 8.60 -4.02
C LEU A 665 23.23 8.64 -2.49
N ALA A 666 22.10 8.59 -1.78
CA ALA A 666 22.05 8.46 -0.31
C ALA A 666 22.25 7.01 0.17
N ASN A 667 22.62 6.08 -0.72
CA ASN A 667 22.80 4.65 -0.45
C ASN A 667 21.52 3.94 0.04
N ILE A 668 20.35 4.44 -0.36
CA ILE A 668 19.05 3.81 -0.08
C ILE A 668 18.70 2.90 -1.27
N LYS A 669 18.53 1.60 -1.01
CA LYS A 669 18.18 0.61 -2.04
C LYS A 669 16.68 0.65 -2.30
N ILE A 670 16.30 0.82 -3.56
CA ILE A 670 14.89 0.85 -3.97
C ILE A 670 14.57 -0.47 -4.66
N TRP A 671 13.56 -1.17 -4.13
CA TRP A 671 13.06 -2.43 -4.69
C TRP A 671 11.63 -2.21 -5.19
N VAL A 672 11.34 -2.61 -6.42
CA VAL A 672 10.01 -2.46 -7.04
C VAL A 672 9.26 -3.78 -6.94
N LEU A 673 8.11 -3.79 -6.27
CA LEU A 673 7.28 -4.98 -6.07
C LEU A 673 5.94 -4.80 -6.79
N THR A 674 5.83 -5.29 -8.03
CA THR A 674 4.68 -5.02 -8.90
C THR A 674 3.88 -6.27 -9.28
N GLY A 675 2.57 -6.10 -9.39
CA GLY A 675 1.67 -7.11 -9.99
C GLY A 675 1.78 -7.19 -11.52
N ASP A 676 2.46 -6.23 -12.15
CA ASP A 676 2.58 -6.14 -13.59
C ASP A 676 3.47 -7.24 -14.19
N LYS A 677 3.37 -7.37 -15.52
CA LYS A 677 4.23 -8.27 -16.29
C LYS A 677 5.69 -7.83 -16.21
N GLN A 678 6.58 -8.80 -16.45
CA GLN A 678 8.01 -8.61 -16.35
C GLN A 678 8.52 -7.54 -17.31
N GLU A 679 8.05 -7.55 -18.56
CA GLU A 679 8.49 -6.62 -19.60
C GLU A 679 8.15 -5.17 -19.20
N THR A 680 6.92 -4.93 -18.75
CA THR A 680 6.48 -3.61 -18.27
C THR A 680 7.28 -3.14 -17.05
N ALA A 681 7.59 -4.04 -16.12
CA ALA A 681 8.36 -3.70 -14.93
C ALA A 681 9.82 -3.33 -15.28
N ILE A 682 10.44 -4.05 -16.22
CA ILE A 682 11.78 -3.74 -16.74
C ILE A 682 11.80 -2.37 -17.41
N ASN A 683 10.81 -2.11 -18.28
CA ASN A 683 10.69 -0.84 -18.99
C ASN A 683 10.56 0.35 -18.03
N ILE A 684 9.74 0.23 -16.99
CA ILE A 684 9.65 1.26 -15.94
C ILE A 684 10.95 1.35 -15.13
N GLY A 685 11.65 0.23 -14.91
CA GLY A 685 12.97 0.21 -14.30
C GLY A 685 13.99 1.08 -15.06
N TYR A 686 14.04 0.96 -16.38
CA TYR A 686 14.86 1.83 -17.25
C TYR A 686 14.37 3.28 -17.26
N ALA A 687 13.05 3.50 -17.41
CA ALA A 687 12.47 4.85 -17.42
C ALA A 687 12.72 5.62 -16.10
N CYS A 688 12.79 4.92 -14.97
CA CYS A 688 13.10 5.49 -13.66
C CYS A 688 14.61 5.64 -13.40
N ASN A 689 15.47 5.22 -14.34
CA ASN A 689 16.92 5.12 -14.19
C ASN A 689 17.36 4.21 -13.02
N MET A 690 16.53 3.21 -12.69
CA MET A 690 16.86 2.16 -11.73
C MET A 690 17.67 1.05 -12.40
N LEU A 691 17.42 0.78 -13.68
CA LEU A 691 18.21 -0.07 -14.55
C LEU A 691 18.95 0.81 -15.55
N THR A 692 20.22 0.50 -15.80
CA THR A 692 21.07 1.23 -16.76
C THR A 692 21.85 0.23 -17.60
N ASP A 693 22.14 0.58 -18.85
CA ASP A 693 22.94 -0.27 -19.74
C ASP A 693 24.40 -0.42 -19.26
N ASP A 694 24.86 0.49 -18.40
CA ASP A 694 26.17 0.45 -17.74
C ASP A 694 26.26 -0.54 -16.57
N MET A 695 25.18 -1.26 -16.23
CA MET A 695 25.19 -2.27 -15.17
C MET A 695 26.07 -3.47 -15.53
N ASN A 696 26.73 -4.05 -14.52
CA ASN A 696 27.60 -5.21 -14.71
C ASN A 696 26.84 -6.45 -15.16
N ASP A 697 25.66 -6.69 -14.58
CA ASP A 697 24.76 -7.77 -14.98
C ASP A 697 23.33 -7.51 -14.47
N VAL A 698 22.35 -8.06 -15.18
CA VAL A 698 20.93 -8.05 -14.80
C VAL A 698 20.45 -9.50 -14.72
N PHE A 699 20.36 -10.02 -13.50
CA PHE A 699 19.97 -11.41 -13.26
C PHE A 699 18.45 -11.57 -13.39
N ILE A 700 18.01 -12.46 -14.28
CA ILE A 700 16.59 -12.78 -14.47
C ILE A 700 16.34 -14.20 -13.95
N ILE A 701 15.48 -14.33 -12.94
CA ILE A 701 15.05 -15.60 -12.36
C ILE A 701 13.63 -15.90 -12.82
N ALA A 702 13.48 -16.92 -13.65
CA ALA A 702 12.23 -17.27 -14.32
C ALA A 702 11.85 -18.75 -14.25
N GLY A 703 12.60 -19.57 -13.49
CA GLY A 703 12.31 -21.00 -13.29
C GLY A 703 10.91 -21.29 -12.76
N ASN A 704 10.29 -22.35 -13.27
CA ASN A 704 8.93 -22.76 -12.89
C ASN A 704 8.92 -23.83 -11.80
N THR A 705 10.07 -24.42 -11.50
CA THR A 705 10.21 -25.42 -10.43
C THR A 705 11.22 -24.97 -9.37
N ALA A 706 11.10 -25.46 -8.14
CA ALA A 706 12.04 -25.12 -7.06
C ALA A 706 13.49 -25.46 -7.40
N VAL A 707 13.73 -26.53 -8.18
CA VAL A 707 15.07 -26.95 -8.61
C VAL A 707 15.66 -25.96 -9.63
N GLU A 708 14.86 -25.56 -10.63
CA GLU A 708 15.27 -24.55 -11.62
C GLU A 708 15.60 -23.22 -10.96
N VAL A 709 14.69 -22.72 -10.11
CA VAL A 709 14.87 -21.46 -9.38
C VAL A 709 16.15 -21.48 -8.55
N ARG A 710 16.40 -22.59 -7.85
CA ARG A 710 17.64 -22.75 -7.07
C ARG A 710 18.89 -22.73 -7.93
N GLU A 711 18.87 -23.38 -9.09
CA GLU A 711 20.01 -23.41 -10.00
C GLU A 711 20.26 -22.04 -10.65
N GLU A 712 19.21 -21.32 -11.03
CA GLU A 712 19.31 -19.94 -11.55
C GLU A 712 19.89 -18.99 -10.50
N LEU A 713 19.41 -19.06 -9.25
CA LEU A 713 19.94 -18.27 -8.13
C LEU A 713 21.40 -18.62 -7.86
N ARG A 714 21.75 -19.91 -7.89
CA ARG A 714 23.12 -20.39 -7.71
C ARG A 714 24.05 -19.86 -8.81
N LYS A 715 23.61 -19.89 -10.08
CA LYS A 715 24.38 -19.34 -11.21
C LYS A 715 24.58 -17.84 -11.10
N ALA A 716 23.53 -17.09 -10.76
CA ALA A 716 23.62 -15.64 -10.54
C ALA A 716 24.63 -15.32 -9.41
N LYS A 717 24.57 -16.08 -8.32
CA LYS A 717 25.51 -15.99 -7.20
C LYS A 717 26.95 -16.32 -7.63
N GLU A 718 27.15 -17.38 -8.41
CA GLU A 718 28.46 -17.75 -8.96
C GLU A 718 29.03 -16.66 -9.88
N ASN A 719 28.21 -16.00 -10.69
CA ASN A 719 28.66 -14.88 -11.53
C ASN A 719 29.13 -13.69 -10.69
N LEU A 720 28.39 -13.34 -9.64
CA LEU A 720 28.77 -12.30 -8.67
C LEU A 720 30.11 -12.58 -7.97
N PHE A 721 30.28 -13.80 -7.44
CA PHE A 721 31.51 -14.17 -6.72
C PHE A 721 32.67 -14.54 -7.63
N GLY A 722 32.39 -15.01 -8.85
CA GLY A 722 33.38 -15.43 -9.84
C GLY A 722 34.21 -14.27 -10.39
N GLN A 723 33.61 -13.09 -10.55
CA GLN A 723 34.33 -11.89 -10.99
C GLN A 723 35.29 -11.34 -9.91
N ASN A 724 34.96 -11.46 -8.62
CA ASN A 724 35.80 -10.98 -7.51
C ASN A 724 37.06 -11.81 -7.25
N ARG A 725 37.13 -13.07 -7.71
CA ARG A 725 38.34 -13.91 -7.53
C ARG A 725 39.51 -13.53 -8.43
N ILE A 726 39.29 -12.75 -9.48
CA ILE A 726 40.35 -12.38 -10.44
C ILE A 726 41.21 -11.21 -9.90
N PHE A 727 40.76 -10.48 -8.87
CA PHE A 727 41.47 -9.31 -8.34
C PHE A 727 42.32 -9.54 -7.07
N SER A 728 42.42 -10.77 -6.56
CA SER A 728 43.29 -11.10 -5.41
C SER A 728 44.34 -12.14 -5.78
N SER A 729 45.25 -11.76 -6.68
CA SER A 729 46.50 -12.50 -6.91
C SER A 729 47.52 -12.11 -5.84
N GLY A 730 47.52 -12.81 -4.71
CA GLY A 730 48.65 -12.73 -3.76
C GLY A 730 48.29 -12.89 -2.29
N HIS A 731 47.80 -14.07 -1.90
CA HIS A 731 48.11 -14.80 -0.65
C HIS A 731 46.94 -15.73 -0.30
N VAL A 732 47.15 -17.02 -0.55
CA VAL A 732 46.23 -18.08 -0.10
C VAL A 732 46.49 -18.33 1.38
N VAL A 733 45.58 -17.89 2.24
CA VAL A 733 45.42 -18.47 3.58
C VAL A 733 44.13 -19.29 3.57
N PHE A 734 44.31 -20.61 3.67
CA PHE A 734 43.26 -21.58 3.93
C PHE A 734 42.83 -21.41 5.39
N GLU A 735 41.61 -20.93 5.65
CA GLU A 735 40.96 -21.16 6.95
C GLU A 735 39.66 -21.96 6.79
N LYS A 736 39.57 -22.98 7.64
CA LYS A 736 38.59 -24.07 7.65
C LYS A 736 37.18 -23.57 7.95
N LYS A 737 36.21 -24.19 7.26
CA LYS A 737 34.81 -24.29 7.69
C LYS A 737 34.70 -24.68 9.16
N GLN A 738 34.13 -23.80 9.97
CA GLN A 738 33.54 -24.16 11.26
C GLN A 738 32.10 -23.66 11.27
N SER A 739 31.18 -24.61 11.26
CA SER A 739 29.77 -24.42 11.56
C SER A 739 29.62 -23.85 12.98
N LEU A 740 29.04 -22.66 13.13
CA LEU A 740 28.38 -22.17 14.35
C LEU A 740 27.63 -20.85 14.07
N GLU A 741 26.38 -20.83 14.52
CA GLU A 741 25.57 -19.69 15.00
C GLU A 741 25.39 -18.42 14.15
N LEU A 742 24.15 -18.32 13.66
CA LEU A 742 23.32 -17.15 13.38
C LEU A 742 23.76 -15.83 14.05
N ASP A 743 24.50 -14.99 13.33
CA ASP A 743 24.47 -13.53 13.52
C ASP A 743 24.88 -12.82 12.22
N SER A 744 24.03 -11.85 11.82
CA SER A 744 24.19 -10.83 10.76
C SER A 744 25.01 -11.21 9.51
N VAL A 745 24.34 -11.30 8.36
CA VAL A 745 25.00 -11.38 7.03
C VAL A 745 25.97 -10.20 6.88
N VAL A 746 27.27 -10.49 7.02
CA VAL A 746 28.38 -9.54 6.89
C VAL A 746 28.29 -8.87 5.51
N GLU A 747 28.39 -7.54 5.48
CA GLU A 747 28.54 -6.78 4.24
C GLU A 747 29.89 -7.08 3.60
N GLU A 748 29.96 -8.12 2.78
CA GLU A 748 30.97 -8.16 1.72
C GLU A 748 30.57 -7.09 0.69
N THR A 749 31.30 -5.97 0.67
CA THR A 749 31.12 -4.91 -0.30
C THR A 749 31.49 -5.43 -1.69
N VAL A 750 30.49 -5.91 -2.44
CA VAL A 750 30.66 -6.26 -3.84
C VAL A 750 30.86 -4.96 -4.63
N THR A 751 31.96 -4.88 -5.38
CA THR A 751 32.23 -3.79 -6.32
C THR A 751 31.55 -4.09 -7.65
N GLY A 752 30.36 -3.52 -7.88
CA GLY A 752 29.65 -3.59 -9.16
C GLY A 752 28.17 -3.24 -9.04
N ASP A 753 27.59 -2.72 -10.12
CA ASP A 753 26.17 -2.37 -10.20
C ASP A 753 25.40 -3.54 -10.82
N TYR A 754 24.69 -4.30 -9.99
CA TYR A 754 23.89 -5.46 -10.40
C TYR A 754 22.41 -5.24 -10.13
N ALA A 755 21.55 -5.83 -10.96
CA ALA A 755 20.10 -5.86 -10.74
C ALA A 755 19.57 -7.30 -10.69
N LEU A 756 18.48 -7.51 -9.95
CA LEU A 756 17.77 -8.79 -9.89
C LEU A 756 16.32 -8.60 -10.31
N ILE A 757 15.86 -9.42 -11.25
CA ILE A 757 14.46 -9.51 -11.70
C ILE A 757 13.95 -10.91 -11.37
N ILE A 758 12.86 -11.00 -10.62
CA ILE A 758 12.25 -12.28 -10.25
C ILE A 758 10.74 -12.23 -10.46
N ASN A 759 10.19 -13.26 -11.10
CA ASN A 759 8.75 -13.35 -11.30
C ASN A 759 8.05 -13.98 -10.06
N GLY A 760 6.75 -13.73 -9.90
CA GLY A 760 5.99 -14.13 -8.71
C GLY A 760 5.92 -15.64 -8.49
N HIS A 761 6.00 -16.44 -9.55
CA HIS A 761 6.01 -17.90 -9.46
C HIS A 761 7.36 -18.41 -8.93
N SER A 762 8.48 -17.95 -9.51
CA SER A 762 9.82 -18.26 -9.00
C SER A 762 10.01 -17.72 -7.58
N LEU A 763 9.47 -16.54 -7.27
CA LEU A 763 9.51 -15.96 -5.92
C LEU A 763 8.80 -16.84 -4.88
N ALA A 764 7.68 -17.47 -5.24
CA ALA A 764 6.98 -18.37 -4.31
C ALA A 764 7.88 -19.52 -3.86
N HIS A 765 8.59 -20.15 -4.80
CA HIS A 765 9.56 -21.19 -4.51
C HIS A 765 10.82 -20.65 -3.81
N ALA A 766 11.29 -19.47 -4.21
CA ALA A 766 12.46 -18.86 -3.60
C ALA A 766 12.20 -18.40 -2.14
N LEU A 767 10.94 -18.18 -1.74
CA LEU A 767 10.56 -17.87 -0.37
C LEU A 767 10.44 -19.11 0.54
N GLU A 768 10.56 -20.33 -0.01
CA GLU A 768 10.62 -21.58 0.75
C GLU A 768 11.95 -21.67 1.54
N SER A 769 11.92 -22.35 2.69
CA SER A 769 12.97 -22.27 3.72
C SER A 769 14.37 -22.68 3.27
N ASP A 770 14.49 -23.52 2.23
CA ASP A 770 15.74 -24.08 1.72
C ASP A 770 16.44 -23.18 0.69
N VAL A 771 15.71 -22.31 -0.03
CA VAL A 771 16.23 -21.40 -1.06
C VAL A 771 16.23 -19.93 -0.60
N LYS A 772 15.43 -19.61 0.42
CA LYS A 772 15.24 -18.25 0.96
C LYS A 772 16.52 -17.51 1.31
N ASN A 773 17.53 -18.20 1.83
CA ASN A 773 18.80 -17.58 2.19
C ASN A 773 19.61 -17.18 0.93
N ASP A 774 19.62 -18.03 -0.09
CA ASP A 774 20.31 -17.74 -1.34
C ASP A 774 19.68 -16.54 -2.06
N LEU A 775 18.34 -16.47 -2.07
CA LEU A 775 17.62 -15.30 -2.59
C LEU A 775 17.99 -14.02 -1.82
N LEU A 776 17.98 -14.08 -0.48
CA LEU A 776 18.26 -12.91 0.36
C LEU A 776 19.69 -12.39 0.15
N GLU A 777 20.68 -13.29 0.11
CA GLU A 777 22.07 -12.92 -0.11
C GLU A 777 22.25 -12.24 -1.47
N LEU A 778 21.73 -12.86 -2.54
CA LEU A 778 21.76 -12.30 -3.89
C LEU A 778 21.08 -10.93 -3.96
N ALA A 779 19.83 -10.86 -3.52
CA ALA A 779 19.01 -9.65 -3.62
C ALA A 779 19.61 -8.47 -2.83
N CYS A 780 20.25 -8.74 -1.69
CA CYS A 780 20.90 -7.68 -0.90
C CYS A 780 22.21 -7.19 -1.51
N MET A 781 22.87 -7.96 -2.39
CA MET A 781 24.06 -7.49 -3.12
C MET A 781 23.69 -6.65 -4.34
N CYS A 782 22.51 -6.85 -4.90
CA CYS A 782 22.01 -6.03 -6.01
C CYS A 782 21.69 -4.60 -5.57
N LYS A 783 21.93 -3.64 -6.47
CA LYS A 783 21.59 -2.22 -6.31
C LYS A 783 20.08 -2.01 -6.36
N THR A 784 19.40 -2.70 -7.28
CA THR A 784 17.95 -2.70 -7.44
C THR A 784 17.42 -4.12 -7.58
N VAL A 785 16.19 -4.33 -7.13
CA VAL A 785 15.47 -5.60 -7.27
C VAL A 785 14.06 -5.31 -7.77
N ILE A 786 13.64 -6.00 -8.81
CA ILE A 786 12.31 -5.88 -9.41
C ILE A 786 11.61 -7.23 -9.30
N CYS A 787 10.53 -7.28 -8.51
CA CYS A 787 9.67 -8.45 -8.42
C CYS A 787 8.40 -8.23 -9.25
N CYS A 788 8.15 -9.10 -10.22
CA CYS A 788 7.07 -8.97 -11.20
C CYS A 788 5.97 -10.01 -10.94
N ARG A 789 4.72 -9.73 -11.32
CA ARG A 789 3.56 -10.60 -11.08
C ARG A 789 3.42 -11.07 -9.63
N VAL A 790 3.77 -10.21 -8.66
CA VAL A 790 3.67 -10.56 -7.24
C VAL A 790 2.29 -10.28 -6.67
N THR A 791 1.80 -11.19 -5.84
CA THR A 791 0.55 -11.01 -5.09
C THR A 791 0.75 -10.07 -3.89
N PRO A 792 -0.31 -9.43 -3.37
CA PRO A 792 -0.22 -8.60 -2.16
C PRO A 792 0.42 -9.30 -0.96
N LEU A 793 0.19 -10.60 -0.80
CA LEU A 793 0.79 -11.39 0.26
C LEU A 793 2.29 -11.59 0.05
N GLN A 794 2.72 -11.87 -1.20
CA GLN A 794 4.13 -12.00 -1.53
C GLN A 794 4.89 -10.68 -1.33
N LYS A 795 4.29 -9.53 -1.68
CA LYS A 795 4.88 -8.21 -1.39
C LYS A 795 5.22 -8.09 0.11
N ALA A 796 4.27 -8.43 0.98
CA ALA A 796 4.46 -8.42 2.42
C ALA A 796 5.53 -9.41 2.91
N GLN A 797 5.61 -10.60 2.31
CA GLN A 797 6.61 -11.63 2.65
C GLN A 797 8.04 -11.18 2.28
N VAL A 798 8.23 -10.50 1.15
CA VAL A 798 9.53 -9.93 0.76
C VAL A 798 9.98 -8.86 1.75
N VAL A 799 9.07 -7.94 2.13
CA VAL A 799 9.36 -6.93 3.15
C VAL A 799 9.71 -7.57 4.49
N GLU A 800 8.96 -8.57 4.93
CA GLU A 800 9.22 -9.27 6.19
C GLU A 800 10.55 -10.06 6.16
N LEU A 801 10.90 -10.61 5.00
CA LEU A 801 12.18 -11.28 4.78
C LEU A 801 13.35 -10.31 4.97
N VAL A 802 13.37 -9.17 4.28
CA VAL A 802 14.46 -8.19 4.46
C VAL A 802 14.48 -7.64 5.89
N LYS A 803 13.32 -7.28 6.42
CA LYS A 803 13.16 -6.76 7.79
C LYS A 803 13.70 -7.70 8.86
N LYS A 804 13.43 -9.01 8.76
CA LYS A 804 13.80 -9.98 9.80
C LYS A 804 15.27 -10.36 9.75
N TYR A 805 15.86 -10.46 8.56
CA TYR A 805 17.18 -11.07 8.39
C TYR A 805 18.31 -10.05 8.16
N ARG A 806 18.03 -8.85 7.64
CA ARG A 806 19.04 -7.78 7.50
C ARG A 806 19.11 -6.83 8.68
N ASN A 807 18.14 -6.88 9.61
CA ASN A 807 18.01 -5.92 10.72
C ASN A 807 18.03 -4.44 10.27
N ALA A 808 17.66 -4.19 9.01
CA ALA A 808 17.61 -2.88 8.39
C ALA A 808 16.24 -2.22 8.57
N VAL A 809 16.21 -0.88 8.62
CA VAL A 809 14.94 -0.13 8.64
C VAL A 809 14.37 -0.10 7.23
N THR A 810 13.11 -0.52 7.13
CA THR A 810 12.43 -0.75 5.86
C THR A 810 11.24 0.19 5.72
N LEU A 811 11.15 0.87 4.58
CA LEU A 811 10.01 1.69 4.19
C LEU A 811 9.26 1.01 3.05
N ALA A 812 7.93 1.01 3.11
CA ALA A 812 7.08 0.60 1.99
C ALA A 812 6.20 1.77 1.54
N ILE A 813 6.13 2.01 0.24
CA ILE A 813 5.30 3.06 -0.38
C ILE A 813 4.37 2.47 -1.44
N GLY A 814 3.12 2.89 -1.41
CA GLY A 814 2.07 2.43 -2.33
C GLY A 814 0.86 3.37 -2.31
N ASP A 815 -0.05 3.23 -3.27
CA ASP A 815 -1.29 4.05 -3.37
C ASP A 815 -2.57 3.21 -3.28
N GLY A 816 -2.51 1.93 -3.68
CA GLY A 816 -3.66 1.03 -3.74
C GLY A 816 -3.85 0.10 -2.53
N ALA A 817 -5.00 -0.59 -2.49
CA ALA A 817 -5.30 -1.56 -1.44
C ALA A 817 -4.36 -2.79 -1.48
N ASN A 818 -3.84 -3.12 -2.66
CA ASN A 818 -2.85 -4.19 -2.87
C ASN A 818 -1.54 -3.96 -2.11
N ASP A 819 -1.24 -2.73 -1.71
CA ASP A 819 -0.01 -2.36 -1.01
C ASP A 819 -0.20 -2.29 0.50
N VAL A 820 -1.43 -2.36 1.00
CA VAL A 820 -1.74 -2.24 2.43
C VAL A 820 -1.02 -3.31 3.25
N SER A 821 -0.91 -4.54 2.75
CA SER A 821 -0.17 -5.62 3.39
C SER A 821 1.33 -5.31 3.49
N MET A 822 1.91 -4.77 2.40
CA MET A 822 3.31 -4.36 2.31
C MET A 822 3.61 -3.19 3.28
N ILE A 823 2.79 -2.15 3.25
CA ILE A 823 2.84 -0.95 4.11
C ILE A 823 2.77 -1.31 5.60
N LYS A 824 1.89 -2.25 5.96
CA LYS A 824 1.74 -2.72 7.35
C LYS A 824 2.92 -3.60 7.81
N SER A 825 3.54 -4.35 6.92
CA SER A 825 4.68 -5.21 7.25
C SER A 825 5.99 -4.45 7.45
N ALA A 826 6.19 -3.35 6.70
CA ALA A 826 7.37 -2.48 6.80
C ALA A 826 7.51 -1.79 8.17
N HIS A 827 8.72 -1.31 8.49
CA HIS A 827 8.92 -0.45 9.67
C HIS A 827 8.17 0.88 9.50
N ILE A 828 8.20 1.46 8.31
CA ILE A 828 7.48 2.69 7.97
C ILE A 828 6.64 2.45 6.73
N GLY A 829 5.39 2.87 6.78
CA GLY A 829 4.46 2.82 5.66
C GLY A 829 4.17 4.22 5.12
N VAL A 830 4.26 4.41 3.82
CA VAL A 830 3.91 5.67 3.13
C VAL A 830 2.76 5.41 2.16
N GLY A 831 1.70 6.20 2.25
CA GLY A 831 0.54 6.12 1.36
C GLY A 831 0.52 7.28 0.37
N ILE A 832 0.50 7.00 -0.93
CA ILE A 832 0.28 8.02 -1.94
C ILE A 832 -1.23 8.26 -2.13
N SER A 833 -1.64 9.53 -2.14
CA SER A 833 -3.03 9.91 -2.45
C SER A 833 -3.25 9.89 -3.98
N GLY A 834 -3.37 8.66 -4.51
CA GLY A 834 -3.52 8.34 -5.93
C GLY A 834 -4.94 8.52 -6.48
N GLN A 835 -5.23 7.86 -7.61
CA GLN A 835 -6.61 7.71 -8.12
C GLN A 835 -7.26 6.40 -7.62
N GLU A 836 -6.45 5.45 -7.16
CA GLU A 836 -6.83 4.09 -6.72
C GLU A 836 -7.51 4.03 -5.32
N GLY A 837 -8.05 5.16 -4.85
CA GLY A 837 -8.73 5.26 -3.55
C GLY A 837 -7.82 5.73 -2.39
N LEU A 838 -8.34 5.64 -1.16
CA LEU A 838 -7.69 6.17 0.05
C LEU A 838 -7.13 5.06 0.98
N GLN A 839 -7.17 3.80 0.58
CA GLN A 839 -6.87 2.69 1.50
C GLN A 839 -5.40 2.64 1.94
N ALA A 840 -4.46 2.81 1.00
CA ALA A 840 -3.04 2.90 1.33
C ALA A 840 -2.78 4.08 2.28
N VAL A 841 -3.38 5.24 2.00
CA VAL A 841 -3.31 6.45 2.85
C VAL A 841 -3.83 6.16 4.26
N LEU A 842 -4.98 5.53 4.40
CA LEU A 842 -5.58 5.19 5.70
C LEU A 842 -4.75 4.18 6.49
N ALA A 843 -4.06 3.26 5.80
CA ALA A 843 -3.20 2.24 6.39
C ALA A 843 -1.75 2.69 6.66
N SER A 844 -1.34 3.83 6.12
CA SER A 844 0.03 4.34 6.17
C SER A 844 0.34 5.18 7.41
N ASP A 845 1.64 5.29 7.72
CA ASP A 845 2.19 6.13 8.79
C ASP A 845 2.33 7.60 8.33
N TYR A 846 2.69 7.80 7.07
CA TYR A 846 2.77 9.10 6.40
C TYR A 846 2.01 9.05 5.08
N SER A 847 1.36 10.15 4.69
CA SER A 847 0.69 10.23 3.40
C SER A 847 0.92 11.54 2.69
N PHE A 848 1.07 11.50 1.38
CA PHE A 848 1.22 12.67 0.51
C PHE A 848 0.79 12.35 -0.92
N ALA A 849 0.66 13.36 -1.79
CA ALA A 849 0.03 13.15 -3.10
C ALA A 849 0.94 12.67 -4.24
N GLN A 850 2.28 12.79 -4.11
CA GLN A 850 3.23 12.50 -5.20
C GLN A 850 4.51 11.85 -4.67
N PHE A 851 5.07 10.89 -5.41
CA PHE A 851 6.29 10.17 -5.05
C PHE A 851 7.49 11.09 -4.78
N ARG A 852 7.62 12.22 -5.50
CA ARG A 852 8.75 13.17 -5.32
C ARG A 852 8.91 13.72 -3.90
N TYR A 853 7.84 13.74 -3.12
CA TYR A 853 7.92 14.23 -1.74
C TYR A 853 8.65 13.24 -0.82
N LEU A 854 8.83 11.99 -1.25
CA LEU A 854 9.64 11.01 -0.53
C LEU A 854 11.08 11.49 -0.34
N GLN A 855 11.68 12.11 -1.36
CA GLN A 855 13.02 12.71 -1.26
C GLN A 855 13.10 13.69 -0.09
N ARG A 856 12.12 14.60 0.01
CA ARG A 856 12.09 15.62 1.06
C ARG A 856 11.75 15.03 2.43
N LEU A 857 10.84 14.07 2.49
CA LEU A 857 10.48 13.38 3.73
C LEU A 857 11.70 12.67 4.33
N LEU A 858 12.47 11.95 3.52
CA LEU A 858 13.62 11.16 4.01
C LEU A 858 14.86 12.02 4.26
N LEU A 859 15.31 12.75 3.23
CA LEU A 859 16.60 13.44 3.26
C LEU A 859 16.58 14.70 4.12
N VAL A 860 15.42 15.37 4.26
CA VAL A 860 15.29 16.58 5.09
C VAL A 860 14.67 16.23 6.44
N HIS A 861 13.40 15.84 6.47
CA HIS A 861 12.68 15.62 7.72
C HIS A 861 13.22 14.42 8.50
N GLY A 862 13.50 13.31 7.83
CA GLY A 862 14.05 12.10 8.45
C GLY A 862 15.43 12.33 9.04
N ARG A 863 16.37 12.86 8.25
CA ARG A 863 17.72 13.20 8.74
C ARG A 863 17.69 14.19 9.90
N TRP A 864 16.92 15.28 9.78
CA TRP A 864 16.81 16.26 10.87
C TRP A 864 16.20 15.64 12.12
N SER A 865 15.12 14.87 12.00
CA SER A 865 14.47 14.24 13.15
C SER A 865 15.42 13.26 13.86
N TYR A 866 16.17 12.47 13.10
CA TYR A 866 17.18 11.56 13.64
C TYR A 866 18.30 12.31 14.37
N VAL A 867 18.95 13.27 13.72
CA VAL A 867 20.06 14.04 14.32
C VAL A 867 19.61 14.83 15.55
N ARG A 868 18.43 15.48 15.49
CA ARG A 868 17.82 16.17 16.63
C ARG A 868 17.61 15.24 17.81
N MET A 869 17.07 14.04 17.56
CA MET A 869 16.81 13.05 18.61
C MET A 869 18.12 12.52 19.21
N CYS A 870 19.13 12.22 18.40
CA CYS A 870 20.45 11.81 18.89
C CYS A 870 21.10 12.88 19.77
N LYS A 871 21.16 14.14 19.30
CA LYS A 871 21.70 15.27 20.08
C LYS A 871 20.91 15.48 21.36
N PHE A 872 19.57 15.42 21.29
CA PHE A 872 18.68 15.51 22.44
C PHE A 872 19.04 14.45 23.49
N LEU A 873 19.10 13.17 23.10
CA LEU A 873 19.40 12.07 24.02
C LEU A 873 20.78 12.24 24.67
N CYS A 874 21.82 12.53 23.88
CA CYS A 874 23.18 12.76 24.39
C CYS A 874 23.22 13.90 25.40
N TYR A 875 22.62 15.05 25.07
CA TYR A 875 22.57 16.20 25.97
C TYR A 875 21.79 15.85 27.24
N PHE A 876 20.65 15.17 27.09
CA PHE A 876 19.75 14.85 28.19
C PHE A 876 20.41 13.89 29.20
N PHE A 877 21.12 12.87 28.73
CA PHE A 877 21.89 12.00 29.62
C PHE A 877 23.07 12.73 30.26
N TYR A 878 23.82 13.53 29.50
CA TYR A 878 24.93 14.32 30.01
C TYR A 878 24.52 15.22 31.19
N LYS A 879 23.45 16.02 31.02
CA LYS A 879 23.00 16.95 32.08
C LYS A 879 22.57 16.22 33.36
N ASN A 880 21.92 15.06 33.23
CA ASN A 880 21.45 14.28 34.36
C ASN A 880 22.63 13.63 35.09
N PHE A 881 23.56 13.04 34.32
CA PHE A 881 24.75 12.41 34.88
C PHE A 881 25.62 13.43 35.62
N ALA A 882 25.84 14.61 35.04
CA ALA A 882 26.58 15.70 35.66
C ALA A 882 25.92 16.14 36.98
N PHE A 883 24.60 16.28 37.01
CA PHE A 883 23.86 16.66 38.22
C PHE A 883 23.95 15.59 39.33
N THR A 884 23.82 14.32 38.99
CA THR A 884 23.85 13.24 39.98
C THR A 884 25.27 12.96 40.50
N LEU A 885 26.30 13.06 39.65
CA LEU A 885 27.69 12.85 40.06
C LEU A 885 28.10 13.78 41.21
N VAL A 886 27.56 14.99 41.30
CA VAL A 886 27.85 15.90 42.42
C VAL A 886 27.47 15.29 43.77
N HIS A 887 26.35 14.58 43.86
CA HIS A 887 25.95 13.87 45.08
C HIS A 887 26.88 12.71 45.41
N PHE A 888 27.36 11.98 44.39
CA PHE A 888 28.35 10.92 44.57
C PHE A 888 29.66 11.49 45.12
N TRP A 889 30.18 12.56 44.54
CA TRP A 889 31.40 13.22 45.01
C TRP A 889 31.24 13.80 46.41
N PHE A 890 30.09 14.40 46.72
CA PHE A 890 29.81 14.91 48.06
C PHE A 890 29.77 13.82 49.14
N GLY A 891 29.38 12.59 48.77
CA GLY A 891 29.42 11.43 49.67
C GLY A 891 30.76 11.25 50.37
N PHE A 892 31.88 11.51 49.68
CA PHE A 892 33.22 11.42 50.26
C PHE A 892 33.52 12.50 51.31
N PHE A 893 32.83 13.63 51.27
CA PHE A 893 33.03 14.75 52.20
C PHE A 893 32.06 14.75 53.38
N CYS A 894 30.92 14.06 53.27
CA CYS A 894 29.89 14.01 54.32
C CYS A 894 29.88 12.70 55.14
N GLY A 895 30.96 11.92 55.08
CA GLY A 895 31.07 10.63 55.77
C GLY A 895 30.10 9.58 55.23
N PHE A 896 29.70 9.69 53.96
CA PHE A 896 28.75 8.80 53.28
C PHE A 896 27.34 8.75 53.92
N SER A 897 26.94 9.79 54.64
CA SER A 897 25.67 9.87 55.38
C SER A 897 24.41 10.05 54.53
N ALA A 898 24.52 9.95 53.19
CA ALA A 898 23.43 10.23 52.25
C ALA A 898 22.77 11.61 52.44
N GLN A 899 23.53 12.62 52.87
CA GLN A 899 23.04 14.01 52.92
C GLN A 899 22.93 14.61 51.51
N THR A 900 21.83 15.30 51.24
CA THR A 900 21.61 15.99 49.96
C THR A 900 22.44 17.28 49.85
N VAL A 901 23.09 17.48 48.70
CA VAL A 901 23.87 18.71 48.41
C VAL A 901 22.95 19.87 48.07
N TYR A 902 21.91 19.58 47.30
CA TYR A 902 20.98 20.58 46.80
C TYR A 902 19.69 20.58 47.62
N ASP A 903 19.01 21.72 47.60
CA ASP A 903 17.65 21.85 48.12
C ASP A 903 16.67 20.93 47.35
N GLN A 904 15.66 20.41 48.06
CA GLN A 904 14.68 19.47 47.50
C GLN A 904 13.88 20.07 46.33
N TRP A 905 13.58 21.37 46.37
CA TRP A 905 12.93 22.06 45.25
C TRP A 905 13.86 22.16 44.04
N PHE A 906 15.15 22.39 44.28
CA PHE A 906 16.12 22.43 43.20
C PHE A 906 16.24 21.07 42.49
N ILE A 907 16.31 19.97 43.24
CA ILE A 907 16.34 18.60 42.70
C ILE A 907 15.11 18.33 41.82
N THR A 908 13.92 18.75 42.28
CA THR A 908 12.66 18.54 41.54
C THR A 908 12.57 19.42 40.29
N LEU A 909 12.92 20.70 40.39
CA LEU A 909 12.76 21.68 39.32
C LEU A 909 13.87 21.62 38.26
N PHE A 910 15.05 21.07 38.58
CA PHE A 910 16.18 20.99 37.66
C PHE A 910 15.82 20.33 36.34
N ASN A 911 15.16 19.16 36.40
CA ASN A 911 14.82 18.36 35.22
C ASN A 911 13.52 18.75 34.53
N ILE A 912 12.61 19.44 35.23
CA ILE A 912 11.30 19.82 34.71
C ILE A 912 11.30 21.24 34.17
N VAL A 913 12.01 22.18 34.82
CA VAL A 913 11.94 23.61 34.53
C VAL A 913 13.29 24.15 34.07
N TYR A 914 14.34 24.05 34.89
CA TYR A 914 15.58 24.79 34.64
C TYR A 914 16.34 24.31 33.40
N THR A 915 16.30 23.01 33.10
CA THR A 915 17.07 22.42 31.99
C THR A 915 16.21 21.69 30.96
N SER A 916 14.88 21.81 31.01
CA SER A 916 14.00 21.15 30.04
C SER A 916 13.87 21.96 28.75
N LEU A 917 13.58 23.26 28.86
CA LEU A 917 13.27 24.11 27.71
C LEU A 917 14.42 24.23 26.69
N PRO A 918 15.69 24.47 27.08
CA PRO A 918 16.78 24.56 26.09
C PRO A 918 16.97 23.25 25.30
N VAL A 919 16.78 22.13 25.97
CA VAL A 919 16.99 20.79 25.40
C VAL A 919 15.82 20.43 24.47
N LEU A 920 14.60 20.82 24.83
CA LEU A 920 13.44 20.73 23.95
C LEU A 920 13.57 21.64 22.73
N ALA A 921 14.02 22.88 22.92
CA ALA A 921 14.22 23.84 21.84
C ALA A 921 15.25 23.31 20.83
N MET A 922 16.36 22.75 21.30
CA MET A 922 17.34 22.09 20.44
C MET A 922 16.74 20.84 19.75
N GLY A 923 16.03 19.99 20.49
CA GLY A 923 15.39 18.80 19.92
C GLY A 923 14.30 19.10 18.87
N ILE A 924 13.67 20.27 18.91
CA ILE A 924 12.59 20.64 17.98
C ILE A 924 13.12 21.48 16.81
N PHE A 925 13.91 22.52 17.09
CA PHE A 925 14.23 23.58 16.11
C PHE A 925 15.62 23.47 15.48
N ASP A 926 16.54 22.64 15.99
CA ASP A 926 17.92 22.59 15.49
C ASP A 926 18.00 22.16 14.01
N GLN A 927 18.92 22.71 13.24
CA GLN A 927 19.13 22.34 11.84
C GLN A 927 20.63 22.25 11.60
N GLU A 928 21.12 21.06 11.24
CA GLU A 928 22.54 20.87 10.93
C GLU A 928 22.93 21.57 9.62
N MET A 929 22.06 21.47 8.62
CA MET A 929 22.22 22.03 7.27
C MET A 929 20.88 22.62 6.81
N HIS A 930 20.94 23.63 5.93
CA HIS A 930 19.74 24.23 5.33
C HIS A 930 18.98 23.24 4.42
N ASP A 931 17.71 23.53 4.16
CA ASP A 931 16.79 22.66 3.40
C ASP A 931 16.89 22.79 1.88
N ILE A 932 17.92 23.49 1.38
CA ILE A 932 18.25 23.72 -0.02
C ILE A 932 19.66 23.16 -0.24
N PRO A 933 19.90 22.37 -1.30
CA PRO A 933 21.25 21.93 -1.67
C PRO A 933 22.18 23.10 -2.00
#